data_AF-A0A1G3ABM1-F1
#
_entry.id   AF-A0A1G3ABM1-F1
#
_cell.length_a   1.000
_cell.length_b   1.000
_cell.length_c   1.000
_cell.angle_alpha   90.00
_cell.angle_beta   90.00
_cell.angle_gamma   90.00
#
_symmetry.space_group_name_H-M   'P 1'
#
loop_
_entity.id
_entity.type
_entity.pdbx_description
1 polymer ?
#
loop_
_entity_poly.entity_id
_entity_poly.type
_entity_poly.pdbx_seq_one_letter_code
_entity_poly.pdbx_strand_id
1 'polypeptide(L)'
;MSLAVTSPGPSAIGRDRSDSWRRQVCNYLESLRRADGGYAWPDLPRSHLTPSFAAAGCYHLLRENPPNKEALVEFLRTHHPFHLKQLERPLKVFEFQQIQSLLWLDQDVSSFREQIRKWTRPAEYPTVYEKDGYPVLQMEAMALLCRDLLGLPTDGIMPEFAEYFRVRQRPNGSFNNPPAADGGDGHVMNTWWAIQAMEAASAAHVKQEGTIDWIRKCQKPGGGFSYQPEPAFAGIEDVTYTWAAVRTLKHLGAGPAQRHACIDNLRSLWNADGGFGSRAGWPSNPEATYRALDAMKALDAFDFPPASRADRTRTKQRPPLPKDLKVFTAQIEASGVGSCAEAVELARALRIHLWGAKNSAPGWIAEAQDLADRRNVPVRFFRADEEYGTFVHVPGLGTYSHTSDIIAPAGADCGPPLPRNKPVTWEEFRRDRLSPLQRAEGRLIWQFGENEELTRLYLDDSLERGGYAAISAFHFGNPDFTNSEPFLKQYWQQIPYVALQDAHGKESWWWADKLAGFRTLFLATEPTWDGWLTALKHNWVVAVRHDGISRGQTWMHGGPPEVIDFVRGSEQQWRWWDDPPIEPPFVSLVAVTPEDRWEAARPEEGVTVRVRCRWDSTTQGLPKIQRVELLELLIDGRQVEPTLVAPKAKWGAFQDHYHYYHIARPVAGKHTATAAVRVLANKTELRHTIEFDG
;
A
#
# COMPACT_ATOMS: atom_id res chain seq x y z
N MET A 1 26.91 10.99 76.27
CA MET A 1 26.35 9.98 75.34
C MET A 1 25.02 10.51 74.80
N SER A 2 25.02 11.06 73.59
CA SER A 2 23.80 11.28 72.80
C SER A 2 24.23 11.34 71.34
N LEU A 3 23.87 10.30 70.60
CA LEU A 3 24.10 10.15 69.16
C LEU A 3 22.97 10.86 68.42
N ALA A 4 23.28 11.93 67.69
CA ALA A 4 22.37 12.52 66.72
C ALA A 4 22.47 11.73 65.41
N VAL A 5 21.37 11.09 65.03
CA VAL A 5 21.19 10.39 63.75
C VAL A 5 20.88 11.45 62.68
N THR A 6 21.77 11.62 61.71
CA THR A 6 21.49 12.35 60.47
C THR A 6 21.01 11.36 59.41
N SER A 7 19.75 11.49 58.98
CA SER A 7 19.19 10.76 57.84
C SER A 7 19.90 11.14 56.53
N PRO A 8 20.22 10.18 55.64
CA PRO A 8 20.72 10.52 54.31
C PRO A 8 19.56 11.05 53.45
N GLY A 9 19.78 12.20 52.81
CA GLY A 9 18.85 12.75 51.82
C GLY A 9 18.70 11.85 50.58
N PRO A 10 17.62 12.01 49.81
CA PRO A 10 17.34 11.18 48.64
C PRO A 10 18.46 11.32 47.59
N SER A 11 18.99 10.18 47.15
CA SER A 11 20.14 10.09 46.25
C SER A 11 19.88 10.76 44.90
N ALA A 12 20.85 11.54 44.41
CA ALA A 12 20.88 12.16 43.08
C ALA A 12 20.88 11.17 41.89
N ILE A 13 20.96 9.87 42.15
CA ILE A 13 21.06 8.79 41.16
C ILE A 13 19.70 8.53 40.45
N GLY A 14 18.58 8.98 41.02
CA GLY A 14 17.23 8.79 40.45
C GLY A 14 16.83 9.76 39.33
N ARG A 15 17.33 11.01 39.34
CA ARG A 15 16.96 12.04 38.33
C ARG A 15 17.69 11.86 37.00
N ASP A 16 18.92 11.38 37.01
CA ASP A 16 19.74 11.28 35.79
C ASP A 16 19.25 10.20 34.80
N ARG A 17 18.61 9.14 35.33
CA ARG A 17 18.02 8.07 34.51
C ARG A 17 16.64 8.41 33.92
N SER A 18 15.82 9.21 34.63
CA SER A 18 14.51 9.63 34.11
C SER A 18 14.64 10.57 32.92
N ASP A 19 15.69 11.38 32.87
CA ASP A 19 15.93 12.33 31.79
C ASP A 19 16.66 11.69 30.60
N SER A 20 17.29 10.53 30.80
CA SER A 20 18.05 9.83 29.75
C SER A 20 17.15 9.22 28.66
N TRP A 21 16.04 8.56 29.04
CA TRP A 21 15.18 7.91 28.04
C TRP A 21 14.30 8.92 27.28
N ARG A 22 13.86 10.00 27.92
CA ARG A 22 13.12 11.09 27.26
C ARG A 22 13.97 11.73 26.16
N ARG A 23 15.25 11.99 26.45
CA ARG A 23 16.22 12.46 25.44
C ARG A 23 16.42 11.45 24.31
N GLN A 24 16.43 10.15 24.59
CA GLN A 24 16.52 9.13 23.54
C GLN A 24 15.29 9.16 22.63
N VAL A 25 14.07 9.33 23.16
CA VAL A 25 12.87 9.54 22.33
C VAL A 25 13.02 10.79 21.47
N CYS A 26 13.43 11.93 22.03
CA CYS A 26 13.62 13.15 21.26
C CYS A 26 14.68 12.97 20.14
N ASN A 27 15.80 12.31 20.44
CA ASN A 27 16.83 12.02 19.45
C ASN A 27 16.31 11.10 18.33
N TYR A 28 15.52 10.09 18.69
CA TYR A 28 14.84 9.22 17.73
C TYR A 28 13.92 10.04 16.81
N LEU A 29 13.04 10.87 17.37
CA LEU A 29 12.13 11.71 16.59
C LEU A 29 12.91 12.68 15.68
N GLU A 30 13.97 13.29 16.21
CA GLU A 30 14.83 14.19 15.43
C GLU A 30 15.47 13.50 14.22
N SER A 31 15.82 12.21 14.33
CA SER A 31 16.32 11.43 13.18
C SER A 31 15.26 11.24 12.06
N LEU A 32 13.98 11.39 12.40
CA LEU A 32 12.86 11.29 11.46
C LEU A 32 12.48 12.64 10.83
N ARG A 33 13.02 13.76 11.33
CA ARG A 33 12.74 15.09 10.80
C ARG A 33 13.34 15.24 9.38
N ARG A 34 12.68 16.00 8.51
CA ARG A 34 13.19 16.35 7.17
C ARG A 34 13.27 17.86 7.00
N ALA A 35 13.90 18.27 5.90
CA ALA A 35 14.15 19.68 5.60
C ALA A 35 12.87 20.52 5.39
N ASP A 36 11.75 19.87 5.06
CA ASP A 36 10.43 20.50 4.92
C ASP A 36 9.73 20.80 6.26
N GLY A 37 10.38 20.49 7.40
CA GLY A 37 9.83 20.70 8.74
C GLY A 37 8.95 19.55 9.26
N GLY A 38 8.52 18.65 8.38
CA GLY A 38 7.77 17.47 8.76
C GLY A 38 8.66 16.33 9.28
N TYR A 39 8.00 15.23 9.66
CA TYR A 39 8.62 13.98 10.06
C TYR A 39 8.23 12.88 9.07
N ALA A 40 9.12 11.93 8.85
CA ALA A 40 8.94 10.81 7.93
C ALA A 40 8.82 9.47 8.66
N TRP A 41 8.42 8.44 7.92
CA TRP A 41 8.69 7.06 8.32
C TRP A 41 10.20 6.78 8.26
N PRO A 42 10.74 5.86 9.08
CA PRO A 42 12.19 5.60 9.13
C PRO A 42 12.81 5.24 7.78
N ASP A 43 12.05 4.58 6.90
CA ASP A 43 12.49 4.13 5.58
C ASP A 43 12.30 5.18 4.47
N LEU A 44 11.63 6.31 4.76
CA LEU A 44 11.27 7.29 3.76
C LEU A 44 12.08 8.59 3.88
N PRO A 45 12.53 9.15 2.74
CA PRO A 45 13.20 10.45 2.72
C PRO A 45 12.21 11.63 2.77
N ARG A 46 10.92 11.39 2.54
CA ARG A 46 9.87 12.42 2.50
C ARG A 46 9.04 12.39 3.77
N SER A 47 8.72 13.57 4.28
CA SER A 47 7.80 13.70 5.41
C SER A 47 6.39 13.28 5.05
N HIS A 48 5.62 12.89 6.06
CA HIS A 48 4.21 12.56 5.93
C HIS A 48 3.43 13.10 7.14
N LEU A 49 2.14 13.39 6.93
CA LEU A 49 1.27 13.95 7.98
C LEU A 49 1.22 13.05 9.22
N THR A 50 1.04 11.74 9.04
CA THR A 50 0.87 10.79 10.15
C THR A 50 2.10 10.64 11.06
N PRO A 51 3.34 10.43 10.55
CA PRO A 51 4.55 10.56 11.36
C PRO A 51 4.69 11.93 12.04
N SER A 52 4.32 13.02 11.37
CA SER A 52 4.40 14.39 11.93
C SER A 52 3.41 14.59 13.08
N PHE A 53 2.19 14.05 12.95
CA PHE A 53 1.18 14.00 14.00
C PHE A 53 1.69 13.21 15.21
N ALA A 54 2.24 12.02 14.97
CA ALA A 54 2.76 11.19 16.04
C ALA A 54 3.96 11.83 16.74
N ALA A 55 4.86 12.49 16.01
CA ALA A 55 5.96 13.26 16.57
C ALA A 55 5.48 14.43 17.43
N ALA A 56 4.53 15.24 16.93
CA ALA A 56 3.91 16.34 17.69
C ALA A 56 3.26 15.82 18.99
N GLY A 57 2.55 14.69 18.91
CA GLY A 57 1.98 14.01 20.08
C GLY A 57 3.04 13.55 21.08
N CYS A 58 4.15 12.98 20.62
CA CYS A 58 5.26 12.60 21.50
C CYS A 58 5.86 13.81 22.24
N TYR A 59 6.18 14.89 21.52
CA TYR A 59 6.70 16.13 22.12
C TYR A 59 5.73 16.71 23.15
N HIS A 60 4.42 16.76 22.82
CA HIS A 60 3.37 17.19 23.73
C HIS A 60 3.31 16.33 25.01
N LEU A 61 3.36 15.00 24.88
CA LEU A 61 3.37 14.08 26.02
C LEU A 61 4.61 14.26 26.91
N LEU A 62 5.76 14.47 26.28
CA LEU A 62 7.04 14.71 26.97
C LEU A 62 7.13 16.11 27.59
N ARG A 63 6.23 17.03 27.22
CA ARG A 63 6.27 18.46 27.56
C ARG A 63 7.53 19.15 27.05
N GLU A 64 7.95 18.75 25.85
CA GLU A 64 9.10 19.30 25.14
C GLU A 64 8.62 20.04 23.88
N ASN A 65 9.40 21.02 23.42
CA ASN A 65 9.10 21.66 22.14
C ASN A 65 9.77 20.87 21.00
N PRO A 66 9.07 20.64 19.86
CA PRO A 66 9.72 20.10 18.68
C PRO A 66 10.80 21.07 18.19
N PRO A 67 11.96 20.56 17.73
CA PRO A 67 12.97 21.38 17.07
C PRO A 67 12.41 22.05 15.82
N ASN A 68 12.52 23.39 15.73
CA ASN A 68 11.92 24.21 14.65
C ASN A 68 10.40 24.04 14.55
N LYS A 69 9.71 24.38 15.65
CA LYS A 69 8.24 24.30 15.80
C LYS A 69 7.51 24.99 14.66
N GLU A 70 7.99 26.14 14.22
CA GLU A 70 7.38 26.95 13.16
C GLU A 70 7.33 26.19 11.82
N ALA A 71 8.42 25.53 11.43
CA ALA A 71 8.45 24.73 10.21
C ALA A 71 7.52 23.51 10.30
N LEU A 72 7.44 22.85 11.46
CA LEU A 72 6.49 21.75 11.67
C LEU A 72 5.03 22.24 11.57
N VAL A 73 4.72 23.40 12.16
CA VAL A 73 3.37 24.01 12.07
C VAL A 73 3.00 24.29 10.62
N GLU A 74 3.92 24.89 9.85
CA GLU A 74 3.69 25.15 8.43
C GLU A 74 3.47 23.85 7.64
N PHE A 75 4.30 22.83 7.89
CA PHE A 75 4.15 21.50 7.28
C PHE A 75 2.75 20.93 7.56
N LEU A 76 2.34 20.90 8.83
CA LEU A 76 1.04 20.37 9.27
C LEU A 76 -0.13 21.08 8.61
N ARG A 77 -0.03 22.38 8.29
CA ARG A 77 -1.09 23.13 7.61
C ARG A 77 -1.19 22.81 6.12
N THR A 78 -0.05 22.58 5.47
CA THR A 78 0.04 22.59 4.00
C THR A 78 0.19 21.21 3.36
N HIS A 79 0.63 20.19 4.12
CA HIS A 79 0.98 18.87 3.58
C HIS A 79 -0.09 17.81 3.86
N HIS A 80 -1.33 18.09 3.47
CA HIS A 80 -2.40 17.10 3.49
C HIS A 80 -2.09 15.96 2.49
N PRO A 81 -2.16 14.67 2.84
CA PRO A 81 -1.75 13.56 1.95
C PRO A 81 -2.40 13.56 0.56
N PHE A 82 -3.60 14.12 0.44
CA PHE A 82 -4.30 14.26 -0.85
C PHE A 82 -3.72 15.29 -1.83
N HIS A 83 -2.66 16.01 -1.48
CA HIS A 83 -1.92 16.84 -2.44
C HIS A 83 -1.33 16.00 -3.60
N LEU A 84 -1.06 14.71 -3.37
CA LEU A 84 -0.62 13.77 -4.42
C LEU A 84 -1.79 13.32 -5.29
N LYS A 85 -2.87 12.87 -4.66
CA LYS A 85 -4.12 12.50 -5.31
C LYS A 85 -5.27 12.58 -4.30
N GLN A 86 -6.35 13.24 -4.69
CA GLN A 86 -7.62 13.14 -3.99
C GLN A 86 -8.28 11.79 -4.31
N LEU A 87 -8.60 11.03 -3.28
CA LEU A 87 -9.33 9.77 -3.41
C LEU A 87 -10.83 10.04 -3.60
N GLU A 88 -11.56 8.99 -3.97
CA GLU A 88 -13.01 9.06 -4.20
C GLU A 88 -13.78 9.49 -2.96
N ARG A 89 -13.18 9.38 -1.77
CA ARG A 89 -13.78 9.71 -0.48
C ARG A 89 -12.86 10.54 0.40
N PRO A 90 -13.44 11.38 1.27
CA PRO A 90 -12.67 12.09 2.29
C PRO A 90 -12.21 11.11 3.38
N LEU A 91 -10.90 11.01 3.58
CA LEU A 91 -10.30 10.30 4.71
C LEU A 91 -10.16 11.28 5.88
N LYS A 92 -11.26 11.46 6.63
CA LYS A 92 -11.43 12.48 7.70
C LYS A 92 -10.38 12.42 8.81
N VAL A 93 -9.66 11.30 8.93
CA VAL A 93 -8.57 11.11 9.88
C VAL A 93 -7.42 12.09 9.65
N PHE A 94 -7.20 12.54 8.41
CA PHE A 94 -6.12 13.46 8.12
C PHE A 94 -6.42 14.88 8.63
N GLU A 95 -7.65 15.38 8.49
CA GLU A 95 -8.01 16.65 9.12
C GLU A 95 -7.96 16.56 10.65
N PHE A 96 -8.36 15.43 11.24
CA PHE A 96 -8.20 15.19 12.68
C PHE A 96 -6.72 15.28 13.09
N GLN A 97 -5.82 14.61 12.36
CA GLN A 97 -4.38 14.66 12.61
C GLN A 97 -3.84 16.09 12.50
N GLN A 98 -4.26 16.88 11.51
CA GLN A 98 -3.85 18.29 11.39
C GLN A 98 -4.33 19.13 12.57
N ILE A 99 -5.63 19.10 12.87
CA ILE A 99 -6.24 19.91 13.95
C ILE A 99 -5.63 19.54 15.29
N GLN A 100 -5.57 18.25 15.62
CA GLN A 100 -5.05 17.78 16.90
C GLN A 100 -3.56 18.13 17.09
N SER A 101 -2.74 17.99 16.04
CA SER A 101 -1.32 18.36 16.10
C SER A 101 -1.13 19.86 16.32
N LEU A 102 -1.88 20.69 15.60
CA LEU A 102 -1.80 22.14 15.73
C LEU A 102 -2.22 22.60 17.13
N LEU A 103 -3.25 21.98 17.71
CA LEU A 103 -3.65 22.24 19.10
C LEU A 103 -2.57 21.83 20.10
N TRP A 104 -1.93 20.67 19.93
CA TRP A 104 -0.79 20.27 20.76
C TRP A 104 0.41 21.21 20.68
N LEU A 105 0.51 21.98 19.59
CA LEU A 105 1.53 22.99 19.34
C LEU A 105 1.04 24.41 19.66
N ASP A 106 -0.09 24.57 20.34
CA ASP A 106 -0.68 25.87 20.73
C ASP A 106 -0.96 26.79 19.53
N GLN A 107 -1.44 26.23 18.41
CA GLN A 107 -1.72 26.97 17.18
C GLN A 107 -3.20 27.15 16.91
N ASP A 108 -3.55 28.22 16.18
CA ASP A 108 -4.94 28.44 15.72
C ASP A 108 -5.37 27.38 14.69
N VAL A 109 -6.59 26.87 14.85
CA VAL A 109 -7.19 25.84 13.98
C VAL A 109 -8.48 26.35 13.33
N SER A 110 -8.77 27.65 13.44
CA SER A 110 -10.02 28.25 12.97
C SER A 110 -10.26 28.08 11.47
N SER A 111 -9.19 27.99 10.67
CA SER A 111 -9.23 27.78 9.21
C SER A 111 -9.91 26.47 8.79
N PHE A 112 -9.95 25.45 9.66
CA PHE A 112 -10.59 24.17 9.36
C PHE A 112 -12.11 24.21 9.50
N ARG A 113 -12.67 25.22 10.18
CA ARG A 113 -14.11 25.27 10.51
C ARG A 113 -15.03 25.14 9.29
N GLU A 114 -14.70 25.79 8.19
CA GLU A 114 -15.53 25.73 6.98
C GLU A 114 -15.55 24.34 6.35
N GLN A 115 -14.43 23.63 6.35
CA GLN A 115 -14.33 22.28 5.84
C GLN A 115 -15.12 21.30 6.71
N ILE A 116 -14.93 21.35 8.03
CA ILE A 116 -15.59 20.43 8.98
C ILE A 116 -17.10 20.63 9.02
N ARG A 117 -17.60 21.87 8.82
CA ARG A 117 -19.05 22.14 8.73
C ARG A 117 -19.75 21.37 7.61
N LYS A 118 -19.04 20.98 6.55
CA LYS A 118 -19.60 20.23 5.41
C LYS A 118 -19.90 18.77 5.76
N TRP A 119 -19.35 18.24 6.85
CA TRP A 119 -19.62 16.89 7.31
C TRP A 119 -20.89 16.89 8.16
N THR A 120 -22.01 16.62 7.51
CA THR A 120 -23.36 16.72 8.11
C THR A 120 -24.00 15.37 8.39
N ARG A 121 -23.51 14.29 7.77
CA ARG A 121 -23.97 12.91 7.95
C ARG A 121 -22.82 11.93 7.73
N PRO A 122 -22.95 10.68 8.21
CA PRO A 122 -22.01 9.61 7.87
C PRO A 122 -21.89 9.42 6.35
N ALA A 123 -20.69 9.10 5.86
CA ALA A 123 -20.49 8.81 4.44
C ALA A 123 -21.06 7.43 4.05
N GLU A 124 -21.32 7.24 2.76
CA GLU A 124 -21.63 5.92 2.18
C GLU A 124 -20.34 5.29 1.64
N TYR A 125 -20.12 4.00 1.90
CA TYR A 125 -19.00 3.24 1.30
C TYR A 125 -19.41 2.76 -0.11
N PRO A 126 -18.56 2.86 -1.14
CA PRO A 126 -18.90 2.39 -2.47
C PRO A 126 -19.10 0.86 -2.46
N THR A 127 -20.25 0.41 -2.95
CA THR A 127 -20.67 -1.00 -2.88
C THR A 127 -19.82 -1.97 -3.68
N VAL A 128 -19.00 -1.41 -4.58
CA VAL A 128 -17.98 -2.11 -5.34
C VAL A 128 -16.84 -2.64 -4.45
N TYR A 129 -16.55 -1.94 -3.35
CA TYR A 129 -15.47 -2.26 -2.42
C TYR A 129 -15.99 -2.91 -1.14
N GLU A 130 -17.12 -2.42 -0.59
CA GLU A 130 -17.78 -2.97 0.60
C GLU A 130 -19.25 -3.22 0.27
N LYS A 131 -19.68 -4.48 0.26
CA LYS A 131 -20.93 -4.93 -0.37
C LYS A 131 -22.18 -4.19 0.11
N ASP A 132 -22.23 -3.85 1.40
CA ASP A 132 -23.42 -3.30 2.07
C ASP A 132 -23.36 -1.78 2.23
N GLY A 133 -22.27 -1.16 1.77
CA GLY A 133 -22.02 0.28 1.81
C GLY A 133 -21.68 0.82 3.19
N TYR A 134 -21.23 -0.02 4.13
CA TYR A 134 -20.93 0.38 5.50
C TYR A 134 -19.66 1.24 5.55
N PRO A 135 -19.73 2.49 6.06
CA PRO A 135 -18.54 3.32 6.21
C PRO A 135 -17.66 2.80 7.36
N VAL A 136 -16.37 3.15 7.29
CA VAL A 136 -15.39 2.84 8.34
C VAL A 136 -15.67 3.73 9.55
N LEU A 137 -15.98 3.11 10.69
CA LEU A 137 -16.44 3.82 11.89
C LEU A 137 -15.41 4.83 12.37
N GLN A 138 -14.12 4.47 12.39
CA GLN A 138 -13.04 5.39 12.74
C GLN A 138 -13.12 6.69 11.93
N MET A 139 -13.36 6.62 10.61
CA MET A 139 -13.43 7.80 9.75
C MET A 139 -14.66 8.65 10.07
N GLU A 140 -15.80 8.02 10.37
CA GLU A 140 -17.02 8.75 10.70
C GLU A 140 -16.96 9.41 12.08
N ALA A 141 -16.27 8.78 13.04
CA ALA A 141 -16.03 9.34 14.37
C ALA A 141 -15.28 10.69 14.30
N MET A 142 -14.35 10.86 13.35
CA MET A 142 -13.59 12.10 13.18
C MET A 142 -14.49 13.32 12.92
N ALA A 143 -15.69 13.13 12.37
CA ALA A 143 -16.59 14.25 12.13
C ALA A 143 -17.05 14.94 13.42
N LEU A 144 -17.30 14.16 14.49
CA LEU A 144 -17.69 14.69 15.80
C LEU A 144 -16.47 15.19 16.57
N LEU A 145 -15.35 14.44 16.53
CA LEU A 145 -14.12 14.81 17.21
C LEU A 145 -13.56 16.15 16.68
N CYS A 146 -13.49 16.33 15.36
CA CYS A 146 -13.05 17.59 14.79
C CYS A 146 -13.98 18.77 15.12
N ARG A 147 -15.28 18.52 15.31
CA ARG A 147 -16.22 19.59 15.73
C ARG A 147 -15.96 20.02 17.15
N ASP A 148 -15.78 19.07 18.06
CA ASP A 148 -15.44 19.34 19.46
C ASP A 148 -14.13 20.11 19.58
N LEU A 149 -13.06 19.65 18.92
CA LEU A 149 -11.76 20.34 18.86
C LEU A 149 -11.85 21.77 18.32
N LEU A 150 -12.86 22.09 17.51
CA LEU A 150 -13.07 23.42 16.91
C LEU A 150 -14.14 24.26 17.63
N GLY A 151 -14.79 23.72 18.66
CA GLY A 151 -15.94 24.34 19.33
C GLY A 151 -17.13 24.57 18.38
N LEU A 152 -17.37 23.64 17.45
CA LEU A 152 -18.50 23.68 16.53
C LEU A 152 -19.71 22.95 17.12
N PRO A 153 -20.94 23.44 16.90
CA PRO A 153 -22.13 22.75 17.39
C PRO A 153 -22.34 21.41 16.68
N THR A 154 -22.90 20.45 17.42
CA THR A 154 -23.25 19.11 16.94
C THR A 154 -24.76 18.94 16.77
N ASP A 155 -25.62 19.75 17.43
CA ASP A 155 -27.08 19.60 17.44
C ASP A 155 -27.72 19.33 16.08
N GLY A 156 -27.30 20.07 15.05
CA GLY A 156 -27.85 19.97 13.69
C GLY A 156 -27.47 18.70 12.92
N ILE A 157 -26.51 17.91 13.41
CA ILE A 157 -26.04 16.66 12.78
C ILE A 157 -26.28 15.43 13.66
N MET A 158 -26.60 15.63 14.95
CA MET A 158 -26.76 14.54 15.90
C MET A 158 -27.82 13.51 15.55
N PRO A 159 -28.98 13.83 14.95
CA PRO A 159 -29.95 12.79 14.57
C PRO A 159 -29.34 11.69 13.69
N GLU A 160 -28.52 12.06 12.71
CA GLU A 160 -27.88 11.12 11.78
C GLU A 160 -26.76 10.31 12.48
N PHE A 161 -25.88 10.99 13.23
CA PHE A 161 -24.76 10.33 13.89
C PHE A 161 -25.17 9.50 15.11
N ALA A 162 -26.16 9.94 15.89
CA ALA A 162 -26.65 9.18 17.03
C ALA A 162 -27.25 7.85 16.56
N GLU A 163 -28.07 7.86 15.51
CA GLU A 163 -28.60 6.63 14.93
C GLU A 163 -27.47 5.74 14.39
N TYR A 164 -26.51 6.32 13.68
CA TYR A 164 -25.34 5.61 13.15
C TYR A 164 -24.57 4.83 14.22
N PHE A 165 -24.26 5.46 15.35
CA PHE A 165 -23.56 4.79 16.46
C PHE A 165 -24.48 3.82 17.21
N ARG A 166 -25.74 4.18 17.44
CA ARG A 166 -26.72 3.33 18.15
C ARG A 166 -26.86 1.97 17.49
N VAL A 167 -27.01 1.92 16.17
CA VAL A 167 -27.16 0.63 15.46
C VAL A 167 -25.88 -0.20 15.43
N ARG A 168 -24.71 0.40 15.70
CA ARG A 168 -23.39 -0.27 15.71
C ARG A 168 -22.93 -0.69 17.11
N GLN A 169 -23.60 -0.23 18.16
CA GLN A 169 -23.29 -0.64 19.51
C GLN A 169 -23.71 -2.10 19.76
N ARG A 170 -22.80 -2.92 20.25
CA ARG A 170 -23.05 -4.31 20.62
C ARG A 170 -23.71 -4.42 22.00
N PRO A 171 -24.35 -5.57 22.34
CA PRO A 171 -24.97 -5.76 23.66
C PRO A 171 -24.01 -5.53 24.83
N ASN A 172 -22.74 -5.90 24.66
CA ASN A 172 -21.63 -5.70 25.61
C ASN A 172 -21.07 -4.26 25.64
N GLY A 173 -21.61 -3.34 24.84
CA GLY A 173 -21.22 -1.93 24.80
C GLY A 173 -20.08 -1.58 23.83
N SER A 174 -19.43 -2.57 23.22
CA SER A 174 -18.41 -2.37 22.18
C SER A 174 -19.01 -1.91 20.84
N PHE A 175 -18.17 -1.47 19.90
CA PHE A 175 -18.57 -0.95 18.59
C PHE A 175 -17.79 -1.58 17.43
N ASN A 176 -18.39 -1.59 16.24
CA ASN A 176 -17.72 -2.00 15.00
C ASN A 176 -18.36 -1.38 13.73
N ASN A 177 -17.78 -1.63 12.54
CA ASN A 177 -18.18 -0.96 11.29
C ASN A 177 -19.62 -1.28 10.83
N PRO A 178 -20.08 -2.55 10.77
CA PRO A 178 -21.45 -2.90 10.44
C PRO A 178 -22.40 -2.74 11.64
N PRO A 179 -23.70 -2.50 11.39
CA PRO A 179 -24.76 -2.66 12.37
C PRO A 179 -24.62 -3.95 13.20
N ALA A 180 -24.98 -3.89 14.49
CA ALA A 180 -24.94 -5.03 15.39
C ALA A 180 -25.89 -6.16 14.96
N ALA A 181 -26.92 -5.85 14.17
CA ALA A 181 -27.85 -6.82 13.60
C ALA A 181 -27.17 -7.80 12.61
N ASP A 182 -26.05 -7.41 12.01
CA ASP A 182 -25.28 -8.26 11.08
C ASP A 182 -24.33 -9.23 11.81
N GLY A 183 -24.32 -9.16 13.14
CA GLY A 183 -23.51 -10.02 14.01
C GLY A 183 -22.06 -9.58 14.14
N GLY A 184 -21.24 -10.52 14.63
CA GLY A 184 -19.86 -10.26 15.04
C GLY A 184 -19.74 -9.44 16.33
N ASP A 185 -18.58 -9.54 16.96
CA ASP A 185 -18.27 -8.77 18.16
C ASP A 185 -17.75 -7.35 17.80
N GLY A 186 -17.48 -6.53 18.81
CA GLY A 186 -16.83 -5.24 18.64
C GLY A 186 -15.36 -5.34 18.28
N HIS A 187 -14.77 -4.19 17.96
CA HIS A 187 -13.34 -4.03 17.74
C HIS A 187 -12.80 -2.94 18.70
N VAL A 188 -11.66 -3.20 19.35
CA VAL A 188 -11.13 -2.30 20.40
C VAL A 188 -10.87 -0.88 19.88
N MET A 189 -10.35 -0.72 18.66
CA MET A 189 -10.14 0.60 18.04
C MET A 189 -11.48 1.33 17.79
N ASN A 190 -12.44 0.65 17.15
CA ASN A 190 -13.76 1.22 16.87
C ASN A 190 -14.51 1.58 18.14
N THR A 191 -14.36 0.78 19.20
CA THR A 191 -14.92 1.07 20.52
C THR A 191 -14.34 2.35 21.11
N TRP A 192 -13.01 2.51 21.08
CA TRP A 192 -12.36 3.73 21.54
C TRP A 192 -12.84 4.97 20.76
N TRP A 193 -12.86 4.89 19.42
CA TRP A 193 -13.28 6.02 18.59
C TRP A 193 -14.76 6.38 18.75
N ALA A 194 -15.65 5.39 18.83
CA ALA A 194 -17.07 5.62 19.07
C ALA A 194 -17.33 6.30 20.42
N ILE A 195 -16.67 5.84 21.49
CA ILE A 195 -16.84 6.41 22.83
C ILE A 195 -16.44 7.89 22.84
N GLN A 196 -15.27 8.23 22.29
CA GLN A 196 -14.85 9.63 22.21
C GLN A 196 -15.80 10.48 21.37
N ALA A 197 -16.28 9.96 20.23
CA ALA A 197 -17.16 10.71 19.34
C ALA A 197 -18.54 10.97 19.98
N MET A 198 -19.08 10.00 20.72
CA MET A 198 -20.34 10.18 21.45
C MET A 198 -20.19 11.13 22.65
N GLU A 199 -19.06 11.10 23.35
CA GLU A 199 -18.76 12.06 24.43
C GLU A 199 -18.64 13.49 23.90
N ALA A 200 -17.88 13.69 22.82
CA ALA A 200 -17.75 14.96 22.10
C ALA A 200 -19.11 15.54 21.67
N ALA A 201 -20.09 14.67 21.46
CA ALA A 201 -21.46 15.03 21.12
C ALA A 201 -22.40 15.21 22.33
N SER A 202 -21.92 15.00 23.56
CA SER A 202 -22.76 14.91 24.77
C SER A 202 -23.92 13.89 24.63
N ALA A 203 -23.72 12.85 23.82
CA ALA A 203 -24.71 11.80 23.60
C ALA A 203 -24.75 10.82 24.80
N ALA A 204 -25.87 10.10 24.96
CA ALA A 204 -26.14 9.25 26.12
C ALA A 204 -25.05 8.18 26.40
N HIS A 205 -24.93 7.81 27.67
CA HIS A 205 -23.85 7.00 28.23
C HIS A 205 -23.68 5.62 27.56
N VAL A 206 -22.42 5.29 27.28
CA VAL A 206 -21.95 3.94 26.93
C VAL A 206 -22.32 2.98 28.07
N LYS A 207 -22.62 1.71 27.75
CA LYS A 207 -22.77 0.65 28.76
C LYS A 207 -21.44 0.39 29.47
N GLN A 208 -21.15 1.20 30.49
CA GLN A 208 -19.83 1.33 31.09
C GLN A 208 -19.28 0.01 31.63
N GLU A 209 -20.03 -0.70 32.48
CA GLU A 209 -19.60 -1.97 33.08
C GLU A 209 -19.36 -3.06 32.03
N GLY A 210 -20.32 -3.27 31.13
CA GLY A 210 -20.19 -4.27 30.06
C GLY A 210 -19.00 -4.00 29.14
N THR A 211 -18.74 -2.73 28.83
CA THR A 211 -17.62 -2.33 27.97
C THR A 211 -16.29 -2.56 28.68
N ILE A 212 -16.18 -2.21 29.97
CA ILE A 212 -14.98 -2.45 30.79
C ILE A 212 -14.66 -3.95 30.81
N ASP A 213 -15.67 -4.79 31.09
CA ASP A 213 -15.50 -6.24 31.16
C ASP A 213 -15.09 -6.82 29.80
N TRP A 214 -15.69 -6.32 28.72
CA TRP A 214 -15.33 -6.73 27.37
C TRP A 214 -13.87 -6.35 27.03
N ILE A 215 -13.47 -5.09 27.25
CA ILE A 215 -12.09 -4.64 26.97
C ILE A 215 -11.09 -5.44 27.81
N ARG A 216 -11.37 -5.72 29.08
CA ARG A 216 -10.48 -6.52 29.94
C ARG A 216 -10.28 -7.94 29.42
N LYS A 217 -11.29 -8.54 28.79
CA LYS A 217 -11.18 -9.86 28.15
C LYS A 217 -10.34 -9.84 26.87
N CYS A 218 -10.14 -8.68 26.25
CA CYS A 218 -9.19 -8.51 25.14
C CYS A 218 -7.72 -8.55 25.60
N GLN A 219 -7.45 -8.44 26.91
CA GLN A 219 -6.08 -8.51 27.42
C GLN A 219 -5.54 -9.95 27.33
N LYS A 220 -4.38 -10.11 26.70
CA LYS A 220 -3.73 -11.41 26.50
C LYS A 220 -2.73 -11.72 27.62
N PRO A 221 -2.25 -12.98 27.73
CA PRO A 221 -1.31 -13.36 28.80
C PRO A 221 0.02 -12.58 28.79
N GLY A 222 0.44 -12.05 27.64
CA GLY A 222 1.63 -11.20 27.52
C GLY A 222 1.45 -9.79 28.06
N GLY A 223 0.23 -9.43 28.48
CA GLY A 223 -0.14 -8.14 29.07
C GLY A 223 -0.65 -7.11 28.08
N GLY A 224 -0.37 -7.27 26.79
CA GLY A 224 -0.94 -6.46 25.72
C GLY A 224 -2.39 -6.86 25.42
N PHE A 225 -3.00 -6.20 24.44
CA PHE A 225 -4.38 -6.45 24.04
C PHE A 225 -4.46 -6.89 22.58
N SER A 226 -5.42 -7.77 22.28
CA SER A 226 -5.89 -8.06 20.92
C SER A 226 -7.10 -7.19 20.56
N TYR A 227 -7.56 -7.28 19.31
CA TYR A 227 -8.66 -6.46 18.82
C TYR A 227 -10.06 -6.84 19.34
N GLN A 228 -10.24 -8.06 19.84
CA GLN A 228 -11.45 -8.54 20.53
C GLN A 228 -11.07 -9.68 21.52
N PRO A 229 -11.99 -10.16 22.39
CA PRO A 229 -11.69 -11.18 23.41
C PRO A 229 -11.29 -12.55 22.84
N GLU A 230 -12.09 -13.07 21.92
CA GLU A 230 -11.92 -14.39 21.30
C GLU A 230 -11.86 -14.22 19.78
N PRO A 231 -10.74 -13.67 19.26
CA PRO A 231 -10.53 -13.50 17.82
C PRO A 231 -10.43 -14.85 17.13
N ALA A 232 -11.17 -15.02 16.02
CA ALA A 232 -11.09 -16.24 15.22
C ALA A 232 -9.74 -16.38 14.50
N PHE A 233 -9.09 -15.27 14.18
CA PHE A 233 -7.78 -15.18 13.55
C PHE A 233 -7.13 -13.84 13.88
N ALA A 234 -5.83 -13.65 13.61
CA ALA A 234 -5.11 -12.41 13.92
C ALA A 234 -5.26 -11.96 15.39
N GLY A 235 -5.29 -12.92 16.32
CA GLY A 235 -5.52 -12.70 17.75
C GLY A 235 -4.30 -12.20 18.51
N ILE A 236 -3.51 -11.35 17.86
CA ILE A 236 -2.19 -10.92 18.28
C ILE A 236 -2.25 -9.72 19.26
N GLU A 237 -1.19 -9.56 20.04
CA GLU A 237 -0.97 -8.35 20.83
C GLU A 237 -0.26 -7.29 19.96
N ASP A 238 -0.82 -6.09 19.89
CA ASP A 238 -0.24 -4.93 19.17
C ASP A 238 -0.36 -3.67 20.03
N VAL A 239 0.61 -2.74 19.89
CA VAL A 239 0.59 -1.46 20.60
C VAL A 239 -0.68 -0.65 20.31
N THR A 240 -1.24 -0.79 19.12
CA THR A 240 -2.45 -0.09 18.69
C THR A 240 -3.67 -0.51 19.49
N TYR A 241 -3.88 -1.82 19.61
CA TYR A 241 -4.98 -2.38 20.40
C TYR A 241 -4.76 -2.11 21.88
N THR A 242 -3.51 -2.24 22.35
CA THR A 242 -3.14 -1.93 23.75
C THR A 242 -3.42 -0.48 24.10
N TRP A 243 -3.03 0.47 23.24
CA TRP A 243 -3.30 1.90 23.40
C TRP A 243 -4.81 2.18 23.46
N ALA A 244 -5.57 1.71 22.47
CA ALA A 244 -7.02 1.94 22.42
C ALA A 244 -7.75 1.32 23.63
N ALA A 245 -7.37 0.11 24.05
CA ALA A 245 -7.92 -0.53 25.25
C ALA A 245 -7.61 0.23 26.54
N VAL A 246 -6.33 0.61 26.74
CA VAL A 246 -5.90 1.37 27.92
C VAL A 246 -6.60 2.73 27.98
N ARG A 247 -6.70 3.43 26.86
CA ARG A 247 -7.40 4.71 26.76
C ARG A 247 -8.88 4.57 27.08
N THR A 248 -9.53 3.55 26.53
CA THR A 248 -10.93 3.23 26.82
C THR A 248 -11.13 2.96 28.31
N LEU A 249 -10.30 2.10 28.91
CA LEU A 249 -10.40 1.77 30.34
C LEU A 249 -10.19 3.00 31.22
N LYS A 250 -9.14 3.80 30.98
CA LYS A 250 -8.86 5.01 31.75
C LYS A 250 -10.02 6.01 31.66
N HIS A 251 -10.56 6.19 30.46
CA HIS A 251 -11.71 7.07 30.21
C HIS A 251 -12.95 6.61 31.00
N LEU A 252 -13.21 5.30 31.03
CA LEU A 252 -14.32 4.70 31.79
C LEU A 252 -14.02 4.54 33.30
N GLY A 253 -12.94 5.13 33.83
CA GLY A 253 -12.59 5.07 35.25
C GLY A 253 -12.07 3.70 35.71
N ALA A 254 -11.61 2.86 34.78
CA ALA A 254 -11.10 1.52 35.03
C ALA A 254 -9.62 1.36 34.61
N GLY A 255 -9.07 0.18 34.88
CA GLY A 255 -7.72 -0.21 34.46
C GLY A 255 -7.67 -1.63 33.91
N PRO A 256 -6.57 -2.01 33.24
CA PRO A 256 -6.36 -3.37 32.73
C PRO A 256 -6.52 -4.42 33.83
N ALA A 257 -6.97 -5.62 33.47
CA ALA A 257 -7.08 -6.73 34.42
C ALA A 257 -5.70 -7.08 35.02
N GLN A 258 -4.65 -7.01 34.20
CA GLN A 258 -3.26 -7.25 34.57
C GLN A 258 -2.42 -6.00 34.30
N ARG A 259 -2.62 -4.94 35.09
CA ARG A 259 -1.96 -3.62 34.89
C ARG A 259 -0.44 -3.72 34.78
N HIS A 260 0.23 -4.47 35.67
CA HIS A 260 1.69 -4.59 35.64
C HIS A 260 2.19 -5.32 34.39
N ALA A 261 1.52 -6.40 33.97
CA ALA A 261 1.84 -7.09 32.73
C ALA A 261 1.67 -6.17 31.51
N CYS A 262 0.63 -5.32 31.50
CA CYS A 262 0.43 -4.32 30.44
C CYS A 262 1.58 -3.31 30.37
N ILE A 263 2.04 -2.80 31.53
CA ILE A 263 3.19 -1.89 31.59
C ILE A 263 4.46 -2.60 31.09
N ASP A 264 4.71 -3.84 31.51
CA ASP A 264 5.87 -4.61 31.05
C ASP A 264 5.82 -4.93 29.56
N ASN A 265 4.62 -5.19 29.02
CA ASN A 265 4.39 -5.35 27.58
C ASN A 265 4.80 -4.09 26.82
N LEU A 266 4.26 -2.92 27.19
CA LEU A 266 4.60 -1.63 26.57
C LEU A 266 6.10 -1.32 26.64
N ARG A 267 6.75 -1.63 27.76
CA ARG A 267 8.19 -1.45 27.94
C ARG A 267 9.02 -2.37 27.05
N SER A 268 8.49 -3.55 26.71
CA SER A 268 9.17 -4.50 25.81
C SER A 268 9.20 -4.07 24.34
N LEU A 269 8.41 -3.06 23.98
CA LEU A 269 8.35 -2.51 22.63
C LEU A 269 9.49 -1.51 22.34
N TRP A 270 10.24 -1.08 23.37
CA TRP A 270 11.34 -0.13 23.26
C TRP A 270 12.54 -0.71 22.52
N ASN A 271 13.11 0.07 21.59
CA ASN A 271 14.31 -0.27 20.85
C ASN A 271 15.50 0.60 21.25
N ALA A 272 16.71 0.14 20.90
CA ALA A 272 17.96 0.84 21.23
C ALA A 272 18.11 2.23 20.58
N ASP A 273 17.33 2.51 19.53
CA ASP A 273 17.31 3.82 18.85
C ASP A 273 16.52 4.89 19.63
N GLY A 274 15.78 4.52 20.67
CA GLY A 274 14.95 5.42 21.48
C GLY A 274 13.47 5.45 21.08
N GLY A 275 13.07 4.73 20.03
CA GLY A 275 11.68 4.57 19.63
C GLY A 275 11.02 3.29 20.15
N PHE A 276 9.74 3.12 19.82
CA PHE A 276 9.00 1.88 20.06
C PHE A 276 8.52 1.28 18.75
N GLY A 277 8.56 -0.06 18.65
CA GLY A 277 7.93 -0.82 17.57
C GLY A 277 6.47 -1.18 17.88
N SER A 278 5.70 -1.56 16.85
CA SER A 278 4.30 -1.99 17.05
C SER A 278 4.19 -3.30 17.85
N ARG A 279 5.24 -4.13 17.78
CA ARG A 279 5.43 -5.37 18.53
C ARG A 279 6.87 -5.49 19.00
N ALA A 280 7.10 -6.32 20.02
CA ALA A 280 8.44 -6.54 20.55
C ALA A 280 9.38 -7.05 19.45
N GLY A 281 10.51 -6.35 19.27
CA GLY A 281 11.52 -6.67 18.25
C GLY A 281 11.22 -6.15 16.83
N TRP A 282 10.08 -5.48 16.62
CA TRP A 282 9.83 -4.77 15.35
C TRP A 282 10.57 -3.42 15.32
N PRO A 283 10.93 -2.90 14.14
CA PRO A 283 11.55 -1.58 14.01
C PRO A 283 10.71 -0.50 14.68
N SER A 284 11.40 0.49 15.26
CA SER A 284 10.74 1.68 15.81
C SER A 284 9.97 2.41 14.73
N ASN A 285 8.80 2.93 15.08
CA ASN A 285 8.06 3.83 14.22
C ASN A 285 7.36 4.92 15.05
N PRO A 286 7.11 6.12 14.48
CA PRO A 286 6.62 7.26 15.25
C PRO A 286 5.22 7.04 15.83
N GLU A 287 4.31 6.36 15.12
CA GLU A 287 2.97 6.04 15.65
C GLU A 287 3.02 5.10 16.85
N ALA A 288 3.78 4.01 16.76
CA ALA A 288 3.97 3.08 17.86
C ALA A 288 4.64 3.75 19.06
N THR A 289 5.60 4.64 18.81
CA THR A 289 6.23 5.48 19.84
C THR A 289 5.20 6.35 20.55
N TYR A 290 4.38 7.10 19.81
CA TYR A 290 3.30 7.90 20.39
C TYR A 290 2.30 7.06 21.18
N ARG A 291 1.80 5.96 20.60
CA ARG A 291 0.80 5.07 21.21
C ARG A 291 1.32 4.44 22.49
N ALA A 292 2.58 4.00 22.52
CA ALA A 292 3.21 3.44 23.72
C ALA A 292 3.35 4.50 24.83
N LEU A 293 3.82 5.71 24.50
CA LEU A 293 3.95 6.82 25.44
C LEU A 293 2.60 7.25 26.01
N ASP A 294 1.58 7.40 25.17
CA ASP A 294 0.23 7.80 25.59
C ASP A 294 -0.41 6.71 26.48
N ALA A 295 -0.24 5.44 26.13
CA ALA A 295 -0.73 4.32 26.95
C ALA A 295 -0.02 4.28 28.33
N MET A 296 1.31 4.44 28.37
CA MET A 296 2.05 4.51 29.63
C MET A 296 1.62 5.71 30.48
N LYS A 297 1.32 6.85 29.86
CA LYS A 297 0.77 8.02 30.57
C LYS A 297 -0.62 7.75 31.13
N ALA A 298 -1.52 7.15 30.34
CA ALA A 298 -2.86 6.79 30.79
C ALA A 298 -2.86 5.77 31.94
N LEU A 299 -1.83 4.92 32.00
CA LEU A 299 -1.60 3.98 33.10
C LEU A 299 -0.91 4.60 34.32
N ASP A 300 -0.58 5.89 34.33
CA ASP A 300 0.22 6.52 35.39
C ASP A 300 1.60 5.82 35.57
N ALA A 301 2.20 5.41 34.45
CA ALA A 301 3.46 4.68 34.38
C ALA A 301 4.56 5.45 33.59
N PHE A 302 4.31 6.72 33.27
CA PHE A 302 5.17 7.54 32.41
C PHE A 302 6.56 7.83 32.99
N ASP A 303 6.74 7.71 34.31
CA ASP A 303 8.01 8.00 34.99
C ASP A 303 8.94 6.78 35.09
N PHE A 304 8.46 5.58 34.73
CA PHE A 304 9.28 4.38 34.75
C PHE A 304 10.02 4.23 33.42
N PRO A 305 11.36 4.25 33.42
CA PRO A 305 12.11 4.17 32.18
C PRO A 305 11.78 2.86 31.45
N PRO A 306 11.69 2.91 30.11
CA PRO A 306 11.62 1.70 29.31
C PRO A 306 12.86 0.87 29.63
N ALA A 307 12.65 -0.38 30.01
CA ALA A 307 13.76 -1.30 30.21
C ALA A 307 14.05 -1.93 28.85
N SER A 308 15.17 -1.54 28.26
CA SER A 308 15.85 -2.40 27.31
C SER A 308 16.10 -3.73 28.04
N ARG A 309 15.24 -4.74 27.81
CA ARG A 309 15.67 -6.11 28.01
C ARG A 309 16.65 -6.39 26.89
N ALA A 310 17.89 -5.91 27.05
CA ALA A 310 18.99 -6.07 26.12
C ALA A 310 19.35 -7.55 25.83
N ASP A 311 18.55 -8.53 26.26
CA ASP A 311 19.00 -9.91 26.40
C ASP A 311 17.94 -11.01 26.23
N ARG A 312 16.69 -10.72 25.83
CA ARG A 312 15.69 -11.80 25.57
C ARG A 312 15.22 -11.94 24.13
N THR A 313 15.43 -10.92 23.32
CA THR A 313 15.36 -11.03 21.88
C THR A 313 16.60 -10.36 21.35
N ARG A 314 17.69 -11.14 21.19
CA ARG A 314 18.65 -10.84 20.13
C ARG A 314 17.76 -10.51 18.93
N THR A 315 17.70 -9.25 18.49
CA THR A 315 17.27 -8.94 17.13
C THR A 315 18.05 -9.95 16.31
N LYS A 316 17.35 -10.90 15.66
CA LYS A 316 18.02 -11.86 14.79
C LYS A 316 18.73 -10.98 13.79
N GLN A 317 20.03 -10.76 13.99
CA GLN A 317 20.84 -10.01 13.06
C GLN A 317 20.58 -10.71 11.73
N ARG A 318 19.98 -9.97 10.80
CA ARG A 318 19.67 -10.53 9.50
C ARG A 318 21.00 -11.03 8.95
N PRO A 319 21.05 -12.27 8.43
CA PRO A 319 22.27 -12.73 7.81
C PRO A 319 22.64 -11.72 6.72
N PRO A 320 23.95 -11.44 6.51
CA PRO A 320 24.36 -10.56 5.44
C PRO A 320 23.81 -11.06 4.11
N LEU A 321 23.54 -10.13 3.20
CA LEU A 321 23.08 -10.46 1.85
C LEU A 321 24.12 -11.39 1.16
N PRO A 322 23.67 -12.45 0.47
CA PRO A 322 24.55 -13.24 -0.39
C PRO A 322 25.30 -12.37 -1.40
N LYS A 323 26.56 -12.72 -1.68
CA LYS A 323 27.49 -11.90 -2.48
C LYS A 323 27.19 -11.93 -3.99
N ASP A 324 26.46 -12.93 -4.43
CA ASP A 324 26.13 -13.22 -5.84
C ASP A 324 24.75 -12.69 -6.26
N LEU A 325 24.06 -11.96 -5.38
CA LEU A 325 22.80 -11.31 -5.72
C LEU A 325 23.00 -10.23 -6.80
N LYS A 326 21.97 -10.07 -7.63
CA LYS A 326 21.82 -9.03 -8.65
C LYS A 326 20.45 -8.38 -8.49
N VAL A 327 20.25 -7.23 -9.12
CA VAL A 327 18.94 -6.57 -9.16
C VAL A 327 18.19 -6.96 -10.42
N PHE A 328 16.99 -7.52 -10.23
CA PHE A 328 16.04 -7.82 -11.31
C PHE A 328 14.76 -7.01 -11.15
N THR A 329 13.94 -7.01 -12.19
CA THR A 329 12.72 -6.20 -12.27
C THR A 329 11.51 -7.09 -12.48
N ALA A 330 10.40 -6.74 -11.85
CA ALA A 330 9.10 -7.38 -12.02
C ALA A 330 8.02 -6.34 -12.25
N GLN A 331 7.09 -6.65 -13.16
CA GLN A 331 5.85 -5.91 -13.35
C GLN A 331 4.69 -6.83 -13.01
N ILE A 332 4.04 -6.57 -11.88
CA ILE A 332 2.92 -7.37 -11.38
C ILE A 332 1.63 -6.73 -11.88
N GLU A 333 0.70 -7.54 -12.38
CA GLU A 333 -0.52 -7.10 -13.05
C GLU A 333 -0.28 -6.20 -14.27
N ALA A 334 0.79 -6.48 -15.02
CA ALA A 334 0.96 -5.94 -16.37
C ALA A 334 -0.09 -6.52 -17.33
N SER A 335 -0.21 -5.95 -18.53
CA SER A 335 -1.22 -6.42 -19.50
C SER A 335 -1.06 -7.90 -19.83
N GLY A 336 -2.14 -8.66 -19.70
CA GLY A 336 -2.25 -10.06 -20.13
C GLY A 336 -3.14 -10.24 -21.37
N VAL A 337 -3.37 -9.16 -22.13
CA VAL A 337 -4.27 -9.12 -23.29
C VAL A 337 -3.63 -8.38 -24.47
N GLY A 338 -4.17 -8.62 -25.67
CA GLY A 338 -3.71 -8.02 -26.92
C GLY A 338 -2.39 -8.64 -27.41
N SER A 339 -1.65 -7.87 -28.20
CA SER A 339 -0.43 -8.34 -28.88
C SER A 339 0.60 -8.96 -27.92
N CYS A 340 0.94 -10.23 -28.17
CA CYS A 340 2.05 -10.91 -27.50
C CYS A 340 3.39 -10.33 -27.97
N ALA A 341 3.50 -9.98 -29.26
CA ALA A 341 4.71 -9.39 -29.82
C ALA A 341 5.08 -8.07 -29.14
N GLU A 342 4.08 -7.23 -28.83
CA GLU A 342 4.28 -5.97 -28.15
C GLU A 342 4.59 -6.16 -26.66
N ALA A 343 3.97 -7.12 -25.98
CA ALA A 343 4.33 -7.44 -24.60
C ALA A 343 5.80 -7.89 -24.49
N VAL A 344 6.24 -8.77 -25.39
CA VAL A 344 7.64 -9.23 -25.46
C VAL A 344 8.60 -8.09 -25.80
N GLU A 345 8.24 -7.23 -26.75
CA GLU A 345 9.06 -6.07 -27.12
C GLU A 345 9.15 -5.03 -26.01
N LEU A 346 8.06 -4.77 -25.29
CA LEU A 346 8.06 -3.92 -24.11
C LEU A 346 8.90 -4.52 -22.99
N ALA A 347 8.82 -5.83 -22.77
CA ALA A 347 9.67 -6.51 -21.79
C ALA A 347 11.15 -6.38 -22.12
N ARG A 348 11.53 -6.56 -23.39
CA ARG A 348 12.90 -6.36 -23.87
C ARG A 348 13.36 -4.91 -23.66
N ALA A 349 12.60 -3.95 -24.18
CA ALA A 349 12.96 -2.54 -24.19
C ALA A 349 13.02 -1.94 -22.77
N LEU A 350 12.14 -2.38 -21.86
CA LEU A 350 12.10 -1.90 -20.48
C LEU A 350 12.90 -2.77 -19.50
N ARG A 351 13.62 -3.79 -20.01
CA ARG A 351 14.34 -4.80 -19.21
C ARG A 351 13.47 -5.36 -18.09
N ILE A 352 12.28 -5.85 -18.43
CA ILE A 352 11.37 -6.53 -17.51
C ILE A 352 11.75 -8.00 -17.47
N HIS A 353 12.13 -8.49 -16.29
CA HIS A 353 12.55 -9.89 -16.13
C HIS A 353 11.38 -10.81 -15.78
N LEU A 354 10.41 -10.30 -15.01
CA LEU A 354 9.17 -11.00 -14.68
C LEU A 354 7.95 -10.17 -15.10
N TRP A 355 7.10 -10.75 -15.95
CA TRP A 355 5.86 -10.13 -16.43
C TRP A 355 4.65 -10.88 -15.86
N GLY A 356 4.00 -10.27 -14.88
CA GLY A 356 2.75 -10.76 -14.31
C GLY A 356 1.60 -10.38 -15.22
N ALA A 357 1.12 -11.31 -16.02
CA ALA A 357 0.04 -11.10 -16.97
C ALA A 357 -1.31 -11.09 -16.24
N LYS A 358 -1.97 -9.93 -16.27
CA LYS A 358 -3.25 -9.72 -15.62
C LYS A 358 -4.40 -10.33 -16.40
N ASN A 359 -5.19 -11.18 -15.75
CA ASN A 359 -6.47 -11.71 -16.23
C ASN A 359 -6.39 -12.26 -17.65
N SER A 360 -5.26 -12.93 -17.95
CA SER A 360 -4.94 -13.36 -19.31
C SER A 360 -5.86 -14.49 -19.77
N ALA A 361 -6.28 -14.46 -21.04
CA ALA A 361 -7.06 -15.54 -21.61
C ALA A 361 -6.20 -16.82 -21.73
N PRO A 362 -6.82 -18.03 -21.65
CA PRO A 362 -6.09 -19.29 -21.78
C PRO A 362 -5.20 -19.33 -23.03
N GLY A 363 -3.93 -19.65 -22.83
CA GLY A 363 -2.93 -19.74 -23.90
C GLY A 363 -2.18 -18.45 -24.22
N TRP A 364 -2.61 -17.27 -23.73
CA TRP A 364 -1.90 -16.01 -23.97
C TRP A 364 -0.48 -16.02 -23.37
N ILE A 365 -0.35 -16.40 -22.09
CA ILE A 365 0.96 -16.51 -21.40
C ILE A 365 1.90 -17.48 -22.13
N ALA A 366 1.38 -18.62 -22.59
CA ALA A 366 2.18 -19.62 -23.29
C ALA A 366 2.71 -19.09 -24.63
N GLU A 367 1.85 -18.37 -25.39
CA GLU A 367 2.24 -17.73 -26.65
C GLU A 367 3.29 -16.64 -26.45
N ALA A 368 3.07 -15.76 -25.46
CA ALA A 368 4.01 -14.69 -25.14
C ALA A 368 5.37 -15.27 -24.70
N GLN A 369 5.37 -16.36 -23.93
CA GLN A 369 6.58 -17.04 -23.51
C GLN A 369 7.31 -17.70 -24.67
N ASP A 370 6.63 -18.44 -25.55
CA ASP A 370 7.22 -19.05 -26.75
C ASP A 370 7.85 -17.99 -27.65
N LEU A 371 7.14 -16.87 -27.85
CA LEU A 371 7.67 -15.76 -28.63
C LEU A 371 8.91 -15.11 -27.98
N ALA A 372 8.92 -14.94 -26.66
CA ALA A 372 10.08 -14.44 -25.94
C ALA A 372 11.28 -15.38 -26.08
N ASP A 373 11.07 -16.69 -25.95
CA ASP A 373 12.11 -17.71 -26.08
C ASP A 373 12.68 -17.73 -27.50
N ARG A 374 11.84 -17.71 -28.55
CA ARG A 374 12.27 -17.61 -29.96
C ARG A 374 13.08 -16.35 -30.25
N ARG A 375 12.75 -15.23 -29.58
CA ARG A 375 13.44 -13.94 -29.73
C ARG A 375 14.61 -13.74 -28.75
N ASN A 376 14.91 -14.73 -27.91
CA ASN A 376 15.92 -14.65 -26.84
C ASN A 376 15.73 -13.43 -25.91
N VAL A 377 14.48 -13.07 -25.61
CA VAL A 377 14.16 -12.02 -24.65
C VAL A 377 14.10 -12.63 -23.24
N PRO A 378 14.92 -12.17 -22.28
CA PRO A 378 15.05 -12.79 -20.96
C PRO A 378 13.91 -12.38 -20.01
N VAL A 379 12.66 -12.62 -20.43
CA VAL A 379 11.46 -12.39 -19.63
C VAL A 379 10.77 -13.72 -19.33
N ARG A 380 10.27 -13.86 -18.10
CA ARG A 380 9.34 -14.91 -17.73
C ARG A 380 7.95 -14.35 -17.48
N PHE A 381 6.98 -14.85 -18.23
CA PHE A 381 5.57 -14.54 -18.04
C PHE A 381 5.00 -15.44 -16.95
N PHE A 382 4.19 -14.87 -16.07
CA PHE A 382 3.51 -15.59 -15.00
C PHE A 382 2.10 -15.03 -14.81
N ARG A 383 1.25 -15.76 -14.07
CA ARG A 383 -0.14 -15.37 -13.82
C ARG A 383 -0.19 -14.29 -12.74
N ALA A 384 -0.87 -13.17 -12.98
CA ALA A 384 -1.06 -12.12 -11.98
C ALA A 384 -2.51 -11.60 -12.03
N ASP A 385 -3.47 -12.43 -11.65
CA ASP A 385 -4.89 -12.11 -11.84
C ASP A 385 -5.46 -11.27 -10.71
N GLU A 386 -6.32 -10.34 -11.08
CA GLU A 386 -7.20 -9.61 -10.16
C GLU A 386 -8.58 -10.29 -10.22
N GLU A 387 -8.91 -11.09 -9.20
CA GLU A 387 -10.17 -11.84 -9.16
C GLU A 387 -11.33 -10.97 -8.65
N TYR A 388 -11.62 -9.91 -9.43
CA TYR A 388 -12.61 -8.90 -9.11
C TYR A 388 -14.01 -9.48 -8.84
N GLY A 389 -14.67 -8.94 -7.83
CA GLY A 389 -16.00 -9.37 -7.37
C GLY A 389 -15.96 -10.57 -6.42
N THR A 390 -14.78 -11.03 -6.01
CA THR A 390 -14.62 -11.93 -4.86
C THR A 390 -14.81 -11.12 -3.59
N PHE A 391 -15.88 -11.42 -2.85
CA PHE A 391 -16.18 -10.75 -1.58
C PHE A 391 -15.84 -11.66 -0.40
N VAL A 392 -15.10 -11.12 0.56
CA VAL A 392 -14.76 -11.80 1.81
C VAL A 392 -15.47 -11.10 2.96
N HIS A 393 -16.29 -11.85 3.67
CA HIS A 393 -17.02 -11.41 4.86
C HIS A 393 -16.22 -11.73 6.13
N VAL A 394 -16.02 -10.71 6.96
CA VAL A 394 -15.49 -10.85 8.31
C VAL A 394 -16.55 -10.36 9.29
N PRO A 395 -17.10 -11.24 10.16
CA PRO A 395 -18.15 -10.86 11.10
C PRO A 395 -17.76 -9.64 11.93
N GLY A 396 -18.63 -8.64 11.93
CA GLY A 396 -18.41 -7.37 12.63
C GLY A 396 -17.50 -6.38 11.92
N LEU A 397 -16.80 -6.73 10.84
CA LEU A 397 -15.92 -5.80 10.11
C LEU A 397 -16.41 -5.43 8.72
N GLY A 398 -17.26 -6.26 8.11
CA GLY A 398 -17.93 -5.99 6.82
C GLY A 398 -17.61 -7.03 5.76
N THR A 399 -18.00 -6.75 4.52
CA THR A 399 -17.89 -7.66 3.37
C THR A 399 -17.15 -6.98 2.23
N TYR A 400 -15.86 -7.28 2.05
CA TYR A 400 -14.96 -6.51 1.19
C TYR A 400 -14.49 -7.27 -0.05
N SER A 401 -14.33 -6.55 -1.17
CA SER A 401 -13.68 -7.02 -2.40
C SER A 401 -12.19 -6.67 -2.43
N HIS A 402 -11.50 -6.90 -3.57
CA HIS A 402 -10.05 -6.66 -3.76
C HIS A 402 -9.17 -7.37 -2.72
N THR A 403 -9.63 -8.57 -2.31
CA THR A 403 -8.94 -9.47 -1.37
C THR A 403 -8.25 -10.64 -2.08
N SER A 404 -8.30 -10.70 -3.42
CA SER A 404 -7.93 -11.88 -4.20
C SER A 404 -7.10 -11.51 -5.42
N ASP A 405 -6.02 -10.77 -5.19
CA ASP A 405 -5.02 -10.49 -6.22
C ASP A 405 -3.93 -11.54 -6.10
N ILE A 406 -3.91 -12.44 -7.07
CA ILE A 406 -3.07 -13.63 -7.02
C ILE A 406 -1.86 -13.44 -7.93
N ILE A 407 -0.76 -14.06 -7.54
CA ILE A 407 0.36 -14.35 -8.44
C ILE A 407 0.66 -15.84 -8.42
N ALA A 408 1.00 -16.43 -9.55
CA ALA A 408 1.36 -17.85 -9.65
C ALA A 408 2.25 -18.14 -10.86
N PRO A 409 3.03 -19.23 -10.84
CA PRO A 409 3.76 -19.70 -12.02
C PRO A 409 2.84 -19.86 -13.24
N ALA A 410 3.40 -19.71 -14.44
CA ALA A 410 2.67 -19.98 -15.68
C ALA A 410 2.12 -21.43 -15.69
N GLY A 411 0.85 -21.58 -16.07
CA GLY A 411 0.19 -22.88 -16.17
C GLY A 411 -0.12 -23.57 -14.83
N ALA A 412 0.18 -22.94 -13.69
CA ALA A 412 -0.07 -23.53 -12.39
C ALA A 412 -1.59 -23.67 -12.12
N ASP A 413 -2.02 -24.87 -11.70
CA ASP A 413 -3.39 -25.10 -11.28
C ASP A 413 -3.62 -24.51 -9.89
N CYS A 414 -4.13 -23.29 -9.88
CA CYS A 414 -4.46 -22.58 -8.65
C CYS A 414 -5.87 -22.91 -8.15
N GLY A 415 -6.58 -23.88 -8.73
CA GLY A 415 -8.02 -24.05 -8.53
C GLY A 415 -8.86 -22.95 -9.20
N PRO A 416 -10.20 -23.12 -9.23
CA PRO A 416 -11.10 -22.13 -9.80
C PRO A 416 -11.15 -20.85 -8.96
N PRO A 417 -11.38 -19.68 -9.58
CA PRO A 417 -11.69 -18.47 -8.83
C PRO A 417 -12.99 -18.65 -8.04
N LEU A 418 -13.14 -17.91 -6.95
CA LEU A 418 -14.36 -17.97 -6.15
C LEU A 418 -15.56 -17.35 -6.90
N PRO A 419 -16.80 -17.74 -6.58
CA PRO A 419 -17.98 -17.19 -7.24
C PRO A 419 -18.11 -15.69 -7.01
N ARG A 420 -18.27 -14.93 -8.11
CA ARG A 420 -18.50 -13.48 -8.05
C ARG A 420 -19.80 -13.17 -7.27
N ASN A 421 -19.77 -12.11 -6.49
CA ASN A 421 -20.92 -11.55 -5.74
C ASN A 421 -21.54 -12.48 -4.68
N LYS A 422 -20.95 -13.66 -4.42
CA LYS A 422 -21.31 -14.52 -3.29
C LYS A 422 -20.21 -14.39 -2.23
N PRO A 423 -20.46 -13.67 -1.12
CA PRO A 423 -19.48 -13.55 -0.05
C PRO A 423 -19.10 -14.92 0.50
N VAL A 424 -17.82 -15.08 0.78
CA VAL A 424 -17.27 -16.21 1.55
C VAL A 424 -16.72 -15.68 2.86
N THR A 425 -16.68 -16.51 3.90
CA THR A 425 -15.94 -16.16 5.12
C THR A 425 -14.43 -16.17 4.87
N TRP A 426 -13.64 -15.53 5.74
CA TRP A 426 -12.18 -15.59 5.64
C TRP A 426 -11.63 -17.02 5.68
N GLU A 427 -12.16 -17.90 6.53
CA GLU A 427 -11.72 -19.31 6.59
C GLU A 427 -12.09 -20.10 5.32
N GLU A 428 -13.27 -19.84 4.73
CA GLU A 428 -13.63 -20.41 3.43
C GLU A 428 -12.71 -19.89 2.32
N PHE A 429 -12.41 -18.58 2.30
CA PHE A 429 -11.44 -18.01 1.38
C PHE A 429 -10.06 -18.67 1.51
N ARG A 430 -9.58 -18.86 2.75
CA ARG A 430 -8.31 -19.54 3.01
C ARG A 430 -8.32 -20.99 2.50
N ARG A 431 -9.39 -21.73 2.76
CA ARG A 431 -9.52 -23.14 2.36
C ARG A 431 -9.66 -23.30 0.86
N ASP A 432 -10.56 -22.54 0.24
CA ASP A 432 -11.04 -22.78 -1.12
C ASP A 432 -10.26 -21.99 -2.16
N ARG A 433 -9.63 -20.88 -1.79
CA ARG A 433 -8.83 -20.05 -2.70
C ARG A 433 -7.35 -20.04 -2.36
N LEU A 434 -6.97 -19.65 -1.13
CA LEU A 434 -5.57 -19.48 -0.78
C LEU A 434 -4.80 -20.80 -0.71
N SER A 435 -5.41 -21.86 -0.15
CA SER A 435 -4.72 -23.14 0.01
C SER A 435 -4.38 -23.81 -1.35
N PRO A 436 -5.28 -23.87 -2.35
CA PRO A 436 -4.91 -24.26 -3.70
C PRO A 436 -3.81 -23.39 -4.32
N LEU A 437 -3.91 -22.07 -4.17
CA LEU A 437 -2.91 -21.13 -4.67
C LEU A 437 -1.52 -21.40 -4.07
N GLN A 438 -1.42 -21.60 -2.76
CA GLN A 438 -0.16 -21.88 -2.08
C GLN A 438 0.44 -23.23 -2.49
N ARG A 439 -0.40 -24.27 -2.69
CA ARG A 439 0.05 -25.56 -3.22
C ARG A 439 0.61 -25.44 -4.64
N ALA A 440 0.06 -24.51 -5.42
CA ALA A 440 0.54 -24.15 -6.75
C ALA A 440 1.72 -23.16 -6.72
N GLU A 441 2.35 -22.96 -5.55
CA GLU A 441 3.43 -22.02 -5.31
C GLU A 441 3.09 -20.55 -5.60
N GLY A 442 1.81 -20.23 -5.73
CA GLY A 442 1.31 -18.86 -5.85
C GLY A 442 1.20 -18.13 -4.50
N ARG A 443 0.98 -16.83 -4.56
CA ARG A 443 0.85 -15.93 -3.40
C ARG A 443 -0.25 -14.90 -3.64
N LEU A 444 -0.75 -14.30 -2.56
CA LEU A 444 -1.57 -13.09 -2.65
C LEU A 444 -0.72 -11.84 -2.58
N ILE A 445 -1.15 -10.79 -3.28
CA ILE A 445 -0.66 -9.41 -3.12
C ILE A 445 -1.79 -8.60 -2.49
N TRP A 446 -1.49 -7.84 -1.45
CA TRP A 446 -2.47 -6.91 -0.89
C TRP A 446 -2.49 -5.65 -1.74
N GLN A 447 -3.62 -5.32 -2.36
CA GLN A 447 -3.74 -4.12 -3.20
C GLN A 447 -4.26 -2.92 -2.44
N PHE A 448 -5.48 -2.97 -1.90
CA PHE A 448 -6.18 -1.79 -1.39
C PHE A 448 -7.20 -2.09 -0.29
N GLY A 449 -7.22 -1.26 0.76
CA GLY A 449 -8.33 -1.24 1.72
C GLY A 449 -8.18 -0.20 2.83
N GLU A 450 -8.97 0.87 2.74
CA GLU A 450 -8.97 2.01 3.69
C GLU A 450 -9.48 1.65 5.11
N ASN A 451 -10.08 0.47 5.28
CA ASN A 451 -10.49 -0.06 6.57
C ASN A 451 -9.27 -0.62 7.32
N GLU A 452 -8.58 0.24 8.08
CA GLU A 452 -7.39 -0.10 8.85
C GLU A 452 -7.60 -1.33 9.74
N GLU A 453 -8.75 -1.43 10.42
CA GLU A 453 -9.07 -2.56 11.28
C GLU A 453 -9.03 -3.88 10.51
N LEU A 454 -9.79 -3.98 9.42
CA LEU A 454 -9.86 -5.20 8.61
C LEU A 454 -8.51 -5.53 7.94
N THR A 455 -7.85 -4.53 7.38
CA THR A 455 -6.57 -4.72 6.68
C THR A 455 -5.51 -5.29 7.61
N ARG A 456 -5.43 -4.79 8.85
CA ARG A 456 -4.52 -5.34 9.87
C ARG A 456 -4.77 -6.83 10.10
N LEU A 457 -6.04 -7.22 10.26
CA LEU A 457 -6.41 -8.61 10.49
C LEU A 457 -5.92 -9.53 9.35
N TYR A 458 -6.09 -9.12 8.09
CA TYR A 458 -5.62 -9.91 6.95
C TYR A 458 -4.09 -10.02 6.88
N LEU A 459 -3.37 -8.92 7.12
CA LEU A 459 -1.91 -8.89 7.07
C LEU A 459 -1.29 -9.63 8.26
N ASP A 460 -1.88 -9.53 9.44
CA ASP A 460 -1.43 -10.24 10.65
C ASP A 460 -1.64 -11.74 10.53
N ASP A 461 -2.80 -12.14 10.01
CA ASP A 461 -3.06 -13.55 9.69
C ASP A 461 -2.08 -14.10 8.65
N SER A 462 -1.67 -13.26 7.70
CA SER A 462 -0.69 -13.64 6.69
C SER A 462 0.70 -13.85 7.29
N LEU A 463 1.07 -13.10 8.34
CA LEU A 463 2.30 -13.32 9.09
C LEU A 463 2.24 -14.61 9.95
N GLU A 464 1.08 -14.95 10.51
CA GLU A 464 0.91 -16.13 11.36
C GLU A 464 0.75 -17.45 10.57
N ARG A 465 -0.07 -17.42 9.52
CA ARG A 465 -0.52 -18.62 8.79
C ARG A 465 -0.16 -18.61 7.30
N GLY A 466 0.58 -17.60 6.83
CA GLY A 466 0.83 -17.38 5.41
C GLY A 466 -0.40 -16.81 4.69
N GLY A 467 -0.20 -16.05 3.63
CA GLY A 467 -1.29 -15.40 2.90
C GLY A 467 -0.76 -14.38 1.90
N TYR A 468 -1.03 -13.11 2.16
CA TYR A 468 -0.43 -11.98 1.45
C TYR A 468 1.09 -11.99 1.61
N ALA A 469 1.81 -12.12 0.50
CA ALA A 469 3.27 -12.16 0.48
C ALA A 469 3.89 -10.80 0.18
N ALA A 470 3.10 -9.82 -0.26
CA ALA A 470 3.54 -8.45 -0.43
C ALA A 470 2.35 -7.47 -0.31
N ILE A 471 2.67 -6.20 -0.10
CA ILE A 471 1.75 -5.07 -0.05
C ILE A 471 2.04 -4.15 -1.24
N SER A 472 1.00 -3.77 -1.98
CA SER A 472 1.10 -2.76 -3.03
C SER A 472 1.40 -1.41 -2.38
N ALA A 473 2.53 -0.80 -2.76
CA ALA A 473 2.90 0.55 -2.38
C ALA A 473 2.60 1.54 -3.52
N PHE A 474 2.96 1.19 -4.76
CA PHE A 474 2.71 2.05 -5.92
C PHE A 474 1.68 1.43 -6.86
N HIS A 475 0.77 2.28 -7.33
CA HIS A 475 -0.32 1.90 -8.20
C HIS A 475 -0.56 2.98 -9.28
N PHE A 476 -1.18 2.60 -10.41
CA PHE A 476 -1.56 3.59 -11.44
C PHE A 476 -2.64 4.54 -10.91
N GLY A 477 -3.60 3.97 -10.17
CA GLY A 477 -4.77 4.66 -9.64
C GLY A 477 -4.39 5.49 -8.42
N ASN A 478 -3.80 4.89 -7.40
CA ASN A 478 -3.33 5.59 -6.22
C ASN A 478 -1.79 5.69 -6.25
N PRO A 479 -1.21 6.89 -6.38
CA PRO A 479 0.23 6.98 -6.58
C PRO A 479 1.12 6.35 -5.53
N ASP A 480 0.66 6.33 -4.27
CA ASP A 480 1.39 5.82 -3.12
C ASP A 480 0.37 5.40 -2.05
N PHE A 481 0.06 4.11 -1.99
CA PHE A 481 -0.87 3.58 -0.98
C PHE A 481 -0.35 3.82 0.44
N THR A 482 0.96 3.92 0.65
CA THR A 482 1.49 4.22 2.00
C THR A 482 1.33 5.69 2.40
N ASN A 483 0.93 6.55 1.48
CA ASN A 483 0.53 7.93 1.75
C ASN A 483 -0.98 8.05 2.07
N SER A 484 -1.85 7.26 1.43
CA SER A 484 -3.29 7.24 1.76
C SER A 484 -3.64 6.32 2.94
N GLU A 485 -2.90 5.22 3.09
CA GLU A 485 -3.06 4.17 4.10
C GLU A 485 -1.75 4.05 4.90
N PRO A 486 -1.37 5.09 5.66
CA PRO A 486 -0.08 5.16 6.33
C PRO A 486 0.12 4.05 7.37
N PHE A 487 -0.95 3.44 7.88
CA PHE A 487 -0.87 2.29 8.79
C PHE A 487 -0.16 1.08 8.14
N LEU A 488 -0.12 0.98 6.80
CA LEU A 488 0.61 -0.06 6.08
C LEU A 488 2.10 -0.04 6.42
N LYS A 489 2.67 1.12 6.78
CA LYS A 489 4.10 1.27 7.16
C LYS A 489 4.48 0.56 8.44
N GLN A 490 3.51 0.17 9.26
CA GLN A 490 3.77 -0.65 10.44
C GLN A 490 4.26 -2.07 10.08
N TYR A 491 3.98 -2.52 8.85
CA TYR A 491 4.45 -3.80 8.30
C TYR A 491 5.81 -3.71 7.61
N TRP A 492 6.47 -2.54 7.63
CA TRP A 492 7.80 -2.41 7.05
C TRP A 492 8.76 -3.41 7.70
N GLN A 493 9.59 -4.03 6.86
CA GLN A 493 10.47 -5.15 7.18
C GLN A 493 9.78 -6.48 7.57
N GLN A 494 8.45 -6.51 7.71
CA GLN A 494 7.67 -7.72 8.00
C GLN A 494 7.06 -8.31 6.72
N ILE A 495 6.47 -7.45 5.89
CA ILE A 495 5.90 -7.80 4.59
C ILE A 495 6.58 -6.92 3.51
N PRO A 496 7.04 -7.49 2.38
CA PRO A 496 7.60 -6.72 1.28
C PRO A 496 6.61 -5.74 0.65
N TYR A 497 7.13 -4.62 0.13
CA TYR A 497 6.34 -3.70 -0.69
C TYR A 497 6.65 -3.89 -2.17
N VAL A 498 5.61 -3.88 -3.00
CA VAL A 498 5.70 -4.03 -4.46
C VAL A 498 5.02 -2.87 -5.17
N ALA A 499 5.35 -2.70 -6.45
CA ALA A 499 4.62 -1.83 -7.35
C ALA A 499 3.67 -2.69 -8.20
N LEU A 500 2.37 -2.35 -8.18
CA LEU A 500 1.30 -3.08 -8.85
C LEU A 500 0.79 -2.25 -10.04
N GLN A 501 0.89 -2.79 -11.25
CA GLN A 501 0.55 -2.08 -12.47
C GLN A 501 -0.96 -1.91 -12.64
N ASP A 502 -1.73 -2.92 -12.23
CA ASP A 502 -3.19 -3.00 -12.38
C ASP A 502 -3.62 -2.57 -13.80
N ALA A 503 -3.11 -3.29 -14.79
CA ALA A 503 -3.23 -2.92 -16.20
C ALA A 503 -4.69 -2.97 -16.70
N HIS A 504 -5.07 -1.91 -17.40
CA HIS A 504 -6.37 -1.79 -18.07
C HIS A 504 -6.19 -1.69 -19.60
N GLY A 505 -7.30 -1.82 -20.33
CA GLY A 505 -7.31 -1.75 -21.79
C GLY A 505 -7.25 -3.12 -22.46
N LYS A 506 -7.11 -3.11 -23.79
CA LYS A 506 -7.15 -4.33 -24.61
C LYS A 506 -5.83 -4.68 -25.29
N GLU A 507 -4.83 -3.81 -25.18
CA GLU A 507 -3.55 -3.95 -25.88
C GLU A 507 -2.41 -3.56 -24.94
N SER A 508 -1.40 -4.42 -24.85
CA SER A 508 -0.21 -4.21 -24.02
C SER A 508 0.54 -2.93 -24.39
N TRP A 509 0.54 -2.55 -25.67
CA TRP A 509 1.20 -1.34 -26.17
C TRP A 509 0.73 -0.07 -25.50
N TRP A 510 -0.58 0.05 -25.23
CA TRP A 510 -1.14 1.25 -24.64
C TRP A 510 -0.86 1.36 -23.13
N TRP A 511 -0.18 0.41 -22.51
CA TRP A 511 0.24 0.49 -21.09
C TRP A 511 1.72 0.86 -20.91
N ALA A 512 2.46 1.10 -22.00
CA ALA A 512 3.90 1.32 -21.99
C ALA A 512 4.36 2.48 -21.08
N ASP A 513 3.58 3.56 -20.99
CA ASP A 513 3.94 4.72 -20.16
C ASP A 513 3.85 4.42 -18.65
N LYS A 514 2.91 3.57 -18.24
CA LYS A 514 2.78 3.09 -16.85
C LYS A 514 3.88 2.09 -16.49
N LEU A 515 4.18 1.14 -17.39
CA LEU A 515 5.31 0.22 -17.24
C LEU A 515 6.65 0.94 -17.10
N ALA A 516 6.79 2.12 -17.71
CA ALA A 516 7.96 2.97 -17.59
C ALA A 516 7.94 3.94 -16.41
N GLY A 517 6.83 4.05 -15.67
CA GLY A 517 6.70 4.99 -14.56
C GLY A 517 7.09 4.42 -13.20
N PHE A 518 6.77 3.15 -12.97
CA PHE A 518 7.12 2.45 -11.72
C PHE A 518 7.29 0.95 -11.97
N ARG A 519 8.03 0.28 -11.08
CA ARG A 519 8.30 -1.16 -11.14
C ARG A 519 8.68 -1.74 -9.78
N THR A 520 8.65 -3.05 -9.68
CA THR A 520 9.22 -3.77 -8.53
C THR A 520 10.66 -4.20 -8.85
N LEU A 521 11.58 -3.98 -7.92
CA LEU A 521 12.93 -4.53 -7.93
C LEU A 521 13.01 -5.70 -6.95
N PHE A 522 13.73 -6.75 -7.29
CA PHE A 522 14.01 -7.84 -6.38
C PHE A 522 15.44 -8.32 -6.49
N LEU A 523 16.01 -8.75 -5.37
CA LEU A 523 17.35 -9.33 -5.35
C LEU A 523 17.27 -10.85 -5.47
N ALA A 524 17.97 -11.40 -6.46
CA ALA A 524 18.13 -12.83 -6.64
C ALA A 524 19.45 -13.11 -7.37
N THR A 525 19.85 -14.37 -7.45
CA THR A 525 20.97 -14.81 -8.29
C THR A 525 20.57 -14.87 -9.77
N GLU A 526 19.33 -15.28 -10.03
CA GLU A 526 18.69 -15.37 -11.34
C GLU A 526 17.23 -14.89 -11.27
N PRO A 527 16.64 -14.37 -12.37
CA PRO A 527 15.27 -13.88 -12.40
C PRO A 527 14.26 -15.02 -12.60
N THR A 528 14.30 -16.02 -11.74
CA THR A 528 13.38 -17.17 -11.78
C THR A 528 12.20 -16.98 -10.83
N TRP A 529 11.17 -17.82 -10.96
CA TRP A 529 10.07 -17.84 -10.00
C TRP A 529 10.55 -18.14 -8.57
N ASP A 530 11.48 -19.08 -8.42
CA ASP A 530 12.09 -19.40 -7.12
C ASP A 530 12.90 -18.23 -6.55
N GLY A 531 13.65 -17.52 -7.41
CA GLY A 531 14.36 -16.30 -7.05
C GLY A 531 13.40 -15.23 -6.53
N TRP A 532 12.26 -15.07 -7.19
CA TRP A 532 11.20 -14.16 -6.78
C TRP A 532 10.54 -14.55 -5.43
N LEU A 533 10.15 -15.82 -5.27
CA LEU A 533 9.58 -16.30 -4.00
C LEU A 533 10.58 -16.20 -2.84
N THR A 534 11.87 -16.43 -3.12
CA THR A 534 12.95 -16.24 -2.15
C THR A 534 13.07 -14.77 -1.77
N ALA A 535 13.07 -13.86 -2.75
CA ALA A 535 13.13 -12.42 -2.48
C ALA A 535 11.95 -11.94 -1.63
N LEU A 536 10.72 -12.38 -1.93
CA LEU A 536 9.53 -12.08 -1.11
C LEU A 536 9.69 -12.59 0.32
N LYS A 537 10.09 -13.85 0.50
CA LYS A 537 10.27 -14.47 1.82
C LYS A 537 11.31 -13.74 2.68
N HIS A 538 12.38 -13.25 2.07
CA HIS A 538 13.48 -12.58 2.78
C HIS A 538 13.36 -11.05 2.82
N ASN A 539 12.28 -10.49 2.23
CA ASN A 539 12.06 -9.05 2.10
C ASN A 539 13.19 -8.35 1.32
N TRP A 540 13.67 -9.00 0.26
CA TRP A 540 14.68 -8.49 -0.67
C TRP A 540 14.04 -7.78 -1.87
N VAL A 541 12.99 -7.02 -1.62
CA VAL A 541 12.13 -6.41 -2.64
C VAL A 541 11.95 -4.93 -2.36
N VAL A 542 12.03 -4.12 -3.41
CA VAL A 542 11.89 -2.66 -3.35
C VAL A 542 10.99 -2.20 -4.49
N ALA A 543 9.87 -1.55 -4.16
CA ALA A 543 9.05 -0.85 -5.13
C ALA A 543 9.70 0.50 -5.48
N VAL A 544 9.82 0.82 -6.78
CA VAL A 544 10.44 2.06 -7.25
C VAL A 544 9.53 2.80 -8.22
N ARG A 545 9.44 4.12 -8.04
CA ARG A 545 8.71 5.03 -8.94
C ARG A 545 9.62 6.17 -9.38
N HIS A 546 9.58 6.46 -10.67
CA HIS A 546 10.24 7.60 -11.30
C HIS A 546 9.45 8.00 -12.55
N ASP A 547 8.55 8.96 -12.39
CA ASP A 547 7.64 9.45 -13.42
C ASP A 547 7.19 10.89 -13.16
N GLY A 548 6.26 11.39 -14.00
CA GLY A 548 5.67 12.72 -13.83
C GLY A 548 4.94 12.91 -12.49
N ILE A 549 4.41 11.86 -11.87
CA ILE A 549 3.76 11.94 -10.56
C ILE A 549 4.80 12.21 -9.47
N SER A 550 5.95 11.55 -9.56
CA SER A 550 7.09 11.82 -8.69
C SER A 550 7.87 13.09 -9.03
N ARG A 551 7.48 13.80 -10.10
CA ARG A 551 8.20 14.97 -10.66
C ARG A 551 9.67 14.66 -10.96
N GLY A 552 9.96 13.45 -11.44
CA GLY A 552 11.32 12.98 -11.72
C GLY A 552 12.16 12.69 -10.48
N GLN A 553 11.57 12.59 -9.30
CA GLN A 553 12.25 12.12 -8.10
C GLN A 553 12.11 10.61 -7.98
N THR A 554 13.18 9.92 -7.57
CA THR A 554 13.10 8.47 -7.35
C THR A 554 12.52 8.19 -5.97
N TRP A 555 11.33 7.58 -5.94
CA TRP A 555 10.70 7.12 -4.71
C TRP A 555 10.92 5.61 -4.54
N MET A 556 11.23 5.17 -3.33
CA MET A 556 11.50 3.76 -3.00
C MET A 556 10.71 3.36 -1.75
N HIS A 557 10.05 2.19 -1.78
CA HIS A 557 9.38 1.58 -0.64
C HIS A 557 9.81 0.12 -0.52
N GLY A 558 10.02 -0.36 0.71
CA GLY A 558 10.37 -1.75 0.96
C GLY A 558 11.85 -1.95 1.19
N GLY A 559 12.22 -3.21 1.42
CA GLY A 559 13.55 -3.60 1.82
C GLY A 559 13.93 -3.17 3.25
N PRO A 560 14.65 -4.02 4.01
CA PRO A 560 15.44 -3.55 5.14
C PRO A 560 16.61 -2.65 4.65
N PRO A 561 17.27 -1.92 5.57
CA PRO A 561 18.37 -1.01 5.22
C PRO A 561 19.43 -1.64 4.32
N GLU A 562 19.88 -2.87 4.59
CA GLU A 562 20.90 -3.55 3.79
C GLU A 562 20.48 -3.83 2.34
N VAL A 563 19.18 -4.05 2.09
CA VAL A 563 18.63 -4.25 0.74
C VAL A 563 18.53 -2.91 0.01
N ILE A 564 18.08 -1.85 0.70
CA ILE A 564 18.03 -0.50 0.13
C ILE A 564 19.43 -0.02 -0.26
N ASP A 565 20.43 -0.24 0.61
CA ASP A 565 21.81 0.13 0.35
C ASP A 565 22.37 -0.64 -0.85
N PHE A 566 22.08 -1.95 -0.96
CA PHE A 566 22.46 -2.76 -2.12
C PHE A 566 21.82 -2.24 -3.42
N VAL A 567 20.51 -1.95 -3.39
CA VAL A 567 19.77 -1.44 -4.56
C VAL A 567 20.34 -0.09 -5.00
N ARG A 568 20.57 0.85 -4.07
CA ARG A 568 21.20 2.14 -4.37
C ARG A 568 22.62 2.00 -4.92
N GLY A 569 23.43 1.14 -4.32
CA GLY A 569 24.78 0.85 -4.80
C GLY A 569 24.82 0.19 -6.19
N SER A 570 23.71 -0.44 -6.59
CA SER A 570 23.56 -1.14 -7.87
C SER A 570 22.69 -0.39 -8.88
N GLU A 571 22.52 0.94 -8.72
CA GLU A 571 21.61 1.76 -9.54
C GLU A 571 21.76 1.54 -11.05
N GLN A 572 23.00 1.41 -11.54
CA GLN A 572 23.29 1.17 -12.97
C GLN A 572 22.69 -0.14 -13.53
N GLN A 573 22.33 -1.10 -12.68
CA GLN A 573 21.74 -2.37 -13.12
C GLN A 573 20.24 -2.24 -13.44
N TRP A 574 19.55 -1.26 -12.86
CA TRP A 574 18.08 -1.22 -12.87
C TRP A 574 17.46 0.15 -13.18
N ARG A 575 18.23 1.24 -13.09
CA ARG A 575 17.76 2.59 -13.44
C ARG A 575 17.33 2.64 -14.89
N TRP A 576 16.14 3.20 -15.15
CA TRP A 576 15.58 3.30 -16.51
C TRP A 576 15.38 4.74 -17.00
N TRP A 577 15.39 5.73 -16.12
CA TRP A 577 15.37 7.13 -16.54
C TRP A 577 16.79 7.56 -16.93
N ASP A 578 16.87 8.47 -17.91
CA ASP A 578 18.15 8.95 -18.45
C ASP A 578 19.12 7.80 -18.81
N ASP A 579 18.58 6.66 -19.24
CA ASP A 579 19.31 5.48 -19.72
C ASP A 579 18.76 5.10 -21.10
N PRO A 580 19.36 5.59 -22.21
CA PRO A 580 18.88 5.35 -23.57
C PRO A 580 18.63 3.87 -23.94
N PRO A 581 19.38 2.88 -23.40
CA PRO A 581 19.09 1.45 -23.54
C PRO A 581 17.79 0.95 -22.88
N ILE A 582 17.12 1.73 -22.02
CA ILE A 582 15.89 1.34 -21.30
C ILE A 582 14.81 2.41 -21.47
N GLU A 583 14.24 2.52 -22.68
CA GLU A 583 13.16 3.45 -22.97
C GLU A 583 11.97 2.72 -23.64
N PRO A 584 10.71 3.13 -23.41
CA PRO A 584 9.61 2.64 -24.22
C PRO A 584 9.87 2.81 -25.73
N PRO A 585 9.67 1.76 -26.53
CA PRO A 585 9.88 1.81 -27.98
C PRO A 585 9.01 2.90 -28.62
N PHE A 586 9.56 3.59 -29.62
CA PHE A 586 8.88 4.67 -30.34
C PHE A 586 7.80 4.14 -31.29
N VAL A 587 7.98 2.92 -31.77
CA VAL A 587 7.11 2.26 -32.73
C VAL A 587 7.15 0.75 -32.49
N SER A 588 5.98 0.11 -32.59
CA SER A 588 5.83 -1.34 -32.72
C SER A 588 5.62 -1.64 -34.20
N LEU A 589 6.43 -2.56 -34.75
CA LEU A 589 6.32 -3.08 -36.10
C LEU A 589 6.25 -4.60 -36.02
N VAL A 590 5.16 -5.18 -36.52
CA VAL A 590 4.88 -6.62 -36.38
C VAL A 590 4.40 -7.16 -37.72
N ALA A 591 5.03 -8.24 -38.21
CA ALA A 591 4.46 -9.05 -39.27
C ALA A 591 3.51 -10.07 -38.63
N VAL A 592 2.26 -10.08 -39.09
CA VAL A 592 1.15 -10.82 -38.51
C VAL A 592 0.64 -11.85 -39.53
N THR A 593 0.61 -13.11 -39.14
CA THR A 593 0.13 -14.24 -39.95
C THR A 593 -1.23 -14.76 -39.42
N PRO A 594 -1.92 -15.66 -40.13
CA PRO A 594 -3.19 -16.24 -39.65
C PRO A 594 -3.08 -16.98 -38.31
N GLU A 595 -1.89 -17.48 -37.97
CA GLU A 595 -1.60 -18.18 -36.72
C GLU A 595 -1.52 -17.23 -35.49
N ASP A 596 -1.26 -15.94 -35.71
CA ASP A 596 -1.07 -14.93 -34.67
C ASP A 596 -2.39 -14.47 -34.03
N ARG A 597 -3.06 -15.37 -33.34
CA ARG A 597 -4.42 -15.20 -32.78
C ARG A 597 -4.64 -13.99 -31.86
N TRP A 598 -3.58 -13.43 -31.28
CA TRP A 598 -3.66 -12.30 -30.34
C TRP A 598 -3.37 -10.95 -30.99
N GLU A 599 -2.95 -10.94 -32.25
CA GLU A 599 -2.53 -9.74 -32.93
C GLU A 599 -3.73 -9.05 -33.60
N ALA A 600 -3.87 -7.74 -33.39
CA ALA A 600 -4.75 -6.92 -34.19
C ALA A 600 -4.29 -6.93 -35.66
N ALA A 601 -5.25 -6.81 -36.59
CA ALA A 601 -5.04 -6.92 -38.04
C ALA A 601 -4.58 -8.30 -38.54
N ARG A 602 -4.81 -9.36 -37.75
CA ARG A 602 -4.60 -10.75 -38.18
C ARG A 602 -5.36 -11.05 -39.48
N PRO A 603 -4.66 -11.44 -40.56
CA PRO A 603 -5.31 -11.77 -41.82
C PRO A 603 -5.91 -13.19 -41.80
N GLU A 604 -6.80 -13.49 -42.75
CA GLU A 604 -7.27 -14.86 -42.99
C GLU A 604 -6.26 -15.69 -43.80
N GLU A 605 -5.53 -15.06 -44.72
CA GLU A 605 -4.46 -15.63 -45.55
C GLU A 605 -3.34 -14.60 -45.75
N GLY A 606 -2.12 -15.00 -46.07
CA GLY A 606 -0.99 -14.09 -46.33
C GLY A 606 -0.40 -13.45 -45.07
N VAL A 607 0.28 -12.30 -45.23
CA VAL A 607 0.97 -11.61 -44.12
C VAL A 607 0.54 -10.14 -44.04
N THR A 608 0.22 -9.66 -42.85
CA THR A 608 -0.06 -8.24 -42.59
C THR A 608 1.08 -7.62 -41.80
N VAL A 609 1.66 -6.53 -42.29
CA VAL A 609 2.61 -5.72 -41.53
C VAL A 609 1.85 -4.63 -40.79
N ARG A 610 1.80 -4.70 -39.45
CA ARG A 610 1.16 -3.72 -38.56
C ARG A 610 2.18 -2.77 -37.96
N VAL A 611 1.82 -1.49 -37.87
CA VAL A 611 2.59 -0.43 -37.22
C VAL A 611 1.75 0.27 -36.15
N ARG A 612 2.23 0.30 -34.90
CA ARG A 612 1.68 1.16 -33.83
C ARG A 612 2.72 2.18 -33.40
N CYS A 613 2.40 3.47 -33.50
CA CYS A 613 3.27 4.53 -32.98
C CYS A 613 3.04 4.73 -31.47
N ARG A 614 4.04 5.29 -30.77
CA ARG A 614 3.94 5.59 -29.34
C ARG A 614 2.97 6.75 -29.05
N TRP A 615 2.13 6.53 -28.04
CA TRP A 615 1.21 7.50 -27.45
C TRP A 615 1.37 7.49 -25.93
N ASP A 616 1.05 8.60 -25.27
CA ASP A 616 0.69 8.55 -23.86
C ASP A 616 -0.75 8.04 -23.75
N SER A 617 -1.04 7.34 -22.66
CA SER A 617 -2.31 6.67 -22.46
C SER A 617 -3.07 7.17 -21.25
N THR A 618 -4.39 7.05 -21.33
CA THR A 618 -5.26 7.21 -20.16
C THR A 618 -4.99 6.12 -19.13
N THR A 619 -5.53 6.28 -17.92
CA THR A 619 -5.53 5.21 -16.89
C THR A 619 -6.38 3.99 -17.26
N GLN A 620 -7.13 4.06 -18.37
CA GLN A 620 -7.92 2.95 -18.91
C GLN A 620 -7.21 2.23 -20.08
N GLY A 621 -5.94 2.55 -20.33
CA GLY A 621 -5.15 1.91 -21.39
C GLY A 621 -5.61 2.31 -22.79
N LEU A 622 -6.01 3.57 -22.95
CA LEU A 622 -6.48 4.12 -24.22
C LEU A 622 -5.52 5.21 -24.73
N PRO A 623 -5.20 5.24 -26.05
CA PRO A 623 -4.38 6.30 -26.63
C PRO A 623 -4.96 7.69 -26.37
N LYS A 624 -4.13 8.60 -25.84
CA LYS A 624 -4.54 9.97 -25.48
C LYS A 624 -3.74 11.05 -26.21
N ILE A 625 -2.41 11.02 -26.10
CA ILE A 625 -1.54 12.06 -26.68
C ILE A 625 -0.54 11.37 -27.59
N GLN A 626 -0.58 11.67 -28.88
CA GLN A 626 0.39 11.14 -29.83
C GLN A 626 1.79 11.67 -29.51
N ARG A 627 2.77 10.78 -29.43
CA ARG A 627 4.19 11.13 -29.21
C ARG A 627 5.03 10.91 -30.46
N VAL A 628 4.62 9.96 -31.29
CA VAL A 628 5.31 9.56 -32.51
C VAL A 628 4.31 9.49 -33.67
N GLU A 629 4.72 9.99 -34.83
CA GLU A 629 3.96 9.87 -36.08
C GLU A 629 4.68 8.96 -37.07
N LEU A 630 3.91 8.22 -37.88
CA LEU A 630 4.43 7.42 -38.99
C LEU A 630 4.67 8.33 -40.20
N LEU A 631 5.87 8.27 -40.78
CA LEU A 631 6.23 9.01 -41.99
C LEU A 631 6.09 8.14 -43.24
N GLU A 632 6.65 6.94 -43.19
CA GLU A 632 6.60 5.98 -44.30
C GLU A 632 6.68 4.54 -43.78
N LEU A 633 6.12 3.62 -44.56
CA LEU A 633 6.29 2.18 -44.40
C LEU A 633 6.91 1.63 -45.69
N LEU A 634 8.00 0.88 -45.56
CA LEU A 634 8.71 0.23 -46.65
C LEU A 634 8.61 -1.29 -46.51
N ILE A 635 8.28 -1.98 -47.60
CA ILE A 635 8.38 -3.44 -47.72
C ILE A 635 9.44 -3.75 -48.77
N ASP A 636 10.50 -4.47 -48.40
CA ASP A 636 11.66 -4.76 -49.26
C ASP A 636 12.25 -3.51 -49.92
N GLY A 637 12.35 -2.43 -49.14
CA GLY A 637 12.84 -1.12 -49.57
C GLY A 637 11.87 -0.32 -50.45
N ARG A 638 10.67 -0.83 -50.74
CA ARG A 638 9.65 -0.12 -51.53
C ARG A 638 8.61 0.50 -50.62
N GLN A 639 8.33 1.78 -50.80
CA GLN A 639 7.27 2.47 -50.07
C GLN A 639 5.91 1.88 -50.42
N VAL A 640 5.12 1.62 -49.39
CA VAL A 640 3.74 1.16 -49.48
C VAL A 640 2.83 2.16 -48.77
N GLU A 641 1.55 2.18 -49.17
CA GLU A 641 0.52 3.00 -48.53
C GLU A 641 -0.24 2.16 -47.50
N PRO A 642 0.00 2.34 -46.19
CA PRO A 642 -0.69 1.56 -45.19
C PRO A 642 -2.09 2.13 -44.90
N THR A 643 -3.02 1.24 -44.54
CA THR A 643 -4.36 1.61 -44.09
C THR A 643 -4.33 1.97 -42.60
N LEU A 644 -4.88 3.13 -42.23
CA LEU A 644 -5.06 3.54 -40.83
C LEU A 644 -6.34 2.94 -40.24
N VAL A 645 -6.21 2.35 -39.05
CA VAL A 645 -7.31 1.89 -38.21
C VAL A 645 -7.27 2.66 -36.89
N ALA A 646 -8.31 3.44 -36.62
CA ALA A 646 -8.38 4.29 -35.44
C ALA A 646 -9.81 4.33 -34.85
N PRO A 647 -10.33 3.18 -34.39
CA PRO A 647 -11.69 3.11 -33.83
C PRO A 647 -11.80 4.01 -32.61
N LYS A 648 -12.93 4.72 -32.51
CA LYS A 648 -13.24 5.59 -31.38
C LYS A 648 -14.44 5.06 -30.61
N ALA A 649 -14.38 5.16 -29.29
CA ALA A 649 -15.53 4.97 -28.44
C ALA A 649 -16.55 6.10 -28.65
N LYS A 650 -17.79 5.92 -28.17
CA LYS A 650 -18.87 6.92 -28.29
C LYS A 650 -18.49 8.30 -27.72
N TRP A 651 -17.63 8.32 -26.70
CA TRP A 651 -17.11 9.53 -26.05
C TRP A 651 -15.83 10.08 -26.72
N GLY A 652 -15.48 9.61 -27.92
CA GLY A 652 -14.43 10.18 -28.77
C GLY A 652 -13.00 9.70 -28.51
N ALA A 653 -12.75 8.97 -27.42
CA ALA A 653 -11.44 8.38 -27.15
C ALA A 653 -11.12 7.25 -28.13
N PHE A 654 -9.86 7.14 -28.57
CA PHE A 654 -9.42 6.00 -29.38
C PHE A 654 -9.48 4.71 -28.56
N GLN A 655 -9.97 3.64 -29.17
CA GLN A 655 -9.94 2.29 -28.63
C GLN A 655 -8.66 1.56 -29.07
N ASP A 656 -8.17 1.90 -30.26
CA ASP A 656 -6.90 1.46 -30.82
C ASP A 656 -6.45 2.50 -31.87
N HIS A 657 -5.18 2.46 -32.27
CA HIS A 657 -4.63 3.33 -33.29
C HIS A 657 -3.40 2.68 -33.96
N TYR A 658 -3.59 2.10 -35.14
CA TYR A 658 -2.51 1.44 -35.89
C TYR A 658 -2.65 1.58 -37.40
N HIS A 659 -1.53 1.43 -38.09
CA HIS A 659 -1.47 1.32 -39.54
C HIS A 659 -1.21 -0.13 -39.93
N TYR A 660 -1.70 -0.59 -41.08
CA TYR A 660 -1.35 -1.91 -41.59
C TYR A 660 -1.22 -1.94 -43.12
N TYR A 661 -0.39 -2.85 -43.62
CA TYR A 661 -0.29 -3.18 -45.04
C TYR A 661 -0.38 -4.69 -45.21
N HIS A 662 -1.29 -5.15 -46.08
CA HIS A 662 -1.57 -6.57 -46.26
C HIS A 662 -0.96 -7.11 -47.56
N ILE A 663 -0.23 -8.22 -47.44
CA ILE A 663 0.43 -8.96 -48.52
C ILE A 663 -0.30 -10.30 -48.68
N ALA A 664 -1.30 -10.33 -49.57
CA ALA A 664 -2.18 -11.50 -49.74
C ALA A 664 -1.43 -12.77 -50.19
N ARG A 665 -0.39 -12.62 -51.00
CA ARG A 665 0.44 -13.71 -51.52
C ARG A 665 1.90 -13.32 -51.44
N PRO A 666 2.51 -13.41 -50.25
CA PRO A 666 3.91 -13.08 -50.11
C PRO A 666 4.75 -14.11 -50.88
N VAL A 667 5.93 -13.68 -51.32
CA VAL A 667 6.83 -14.55 -52.09
C VAL A 667 7.60 -15.40 -51.08
N ALA A 668 7.72 -16.70 -51.32
CA ALA A 668 8.46 -17.55 -50.39
C ALA A 668 9.90 -17.02 -50.19
N GLY A 669 10.27 -16.75 -48.94
CA GLY A 669 11.59 -16.23 -48.58
C GLY A 669 11.54 -15.23 -47.43
N LYS A 670 12.70 -14.60 -47.16
CA LYS A 670 12.84 -13.54 -46.17
C LYS A 670 12.50 -12.20 -46.78
N HIS A 671 11.63 -11.46 -46.11
CA HIS A 671 11.22 -10.11 -46.42
C HIS A 671 11.64 -9.15 -45.31
N THR A 672 11.69 -7.87 -45.63
CA THR A 672 11.97 -6.79 -44.67
C THR A 672 10.83 -5.80 -44.63
N ALA A 673 10.45 -5.35 -43.44
CA ALA A 673 9.56 -4.21 -43.25
C ALA A 673 10.29 -3.12 -42.49
N THR A 674 10.21 -1.87 -42.94
CA THR A 674 10.81 -0.72 -42.24
C THR A 674 9.78 0.38 -42.04
N ALA A 675 9.55 0.79 -40.79
CA ALA A 675 8.77 1.97 -40.46
C ALA A 675 9.73 3.13 -40.18
N ALA A 676 9.58 4.25 -40.91
CA ALA A 676 10.22 5.51 -40.55
C ALA A 676 9.21 6.37 -39.79
N VAL A 677 9.62 6.89 -38.64
CA VAL A 677 8.74 7.61 -37.71
C VAL A 677 9.40 8.90 -37.25
N ARG A 678 8.59 9.88 -36.83
CA ARG A 678 9.06 11.14 -36.24
C ARG A 678 8.61 11.27 -34.80
N VAL A 679 9.55 11.56 -33.91
CA VAL A 679 9.27 11.95 -32.53
C VAL A 679 8.78 13.40 -32.53
N LEU A 680 7.54 13.62 -32.12
CA LEU A 680 6.87 14.92 -32.30
C LEU A 680 7.51 16.04 -31.46
N ALA A 681 8.06 15.69 -30.30
CA ALA A 681 8.61 16.65 -29.33
C ALA A 681 9.90 17.31 -29.81
N ASN A 682 10.80 16.57 -30.46
CA ASN A 682 12.12 17.04 -30.87
C ASN A 682 12.36 16.92 -32.39
N LYS A 683 11.36 16.48 -33.16
CA LYS A 683 11.41 16.28 -34.61
C LYS A 683 12.46 15.26 -35.08
N THR A 684 12.97 14.42 -34.18
CA THR A 684 13.93 13.36 -34.55
C THR A 684 13.22 12.30 -35.38
N GLU A 685 13.84 11.93 -36.50
CA GLU A 685 13.36 10.84 -37.37
C GLU A 685 14.13 9.56 -37.07
N LEU A 686 13.40 8.47 -36.90
CA LEU A 686 13.92 7.16 -36.55
C LEU A 686 13.42 6.13 -37.55
N ARG A 687 14.20 5.08 -37.79
CA ARG A 687 13.80 3.92 -38.61
C ARG A 687 13.83 2.66 -37.75
N HIS A 688 12.82 1.83 -37.88
CA HIS A 688 12.76 0.52 -37.24
C HIS A 688 12.45 -0.54 -38.29
N THR A 689 13.28 -1.57 -38.35
CA THR A 689 13.23 -2.62 -39.37
C THR A 689 13.06 -3.98 -38.71
N ILE A 690 12.19 -4.81 -39.29
CA ILE A 690 12.04 -6.23 -38.95
C ILE A 690 12.24 -7.09 -40.20
N GLU A 691 12.61 -8.35 -39.98
CA GLU A 691 12.57 -9.40 -40.99
C GLU A 691 11.38 -10.33 -40.72
N PHE A 692 10.77 -10.87 -41.78
CA PHE A 692 9.67 -11.83 -41.68
C PHE A 692 9.67 -12.81 -42.86
N ASP A 693 8.96 -13.92 -42.70
CA ASP A 693 8.81 -14.95 -43.75
C ASP A 693 7.55 -14.71 -44.58
N GLY A 694 7.67 -14.97 -45.88
CA GLY A 694 6.61 -14.81 -46.87
C GLY A 694 5.95 -16.10 -47.35
#